data_AF-A0A0A8URM5-F1
#
_entry.id   AF-A0A0A8URM5-F1
#
_cell.length_a   1.000
_cell.length_b   1.000
_cell.length_c   1.000
_cell.angle_alpha   90.00
_cell.angle_beta   90.00
_cell.angle_gamma   90.00
#
_symmetry.space_group_name_H-M   'P 1'
#
loop_
_entity.id
_entity.type
_entity.pdbx_description
1 polymer ?
#
loop_
_entity_poly.entity_id
_entity_poly.type
_entity_poly.pdbx_seq_one_letter_code
_entity_poly.pdbx_strand_id
1 'polypeptide(L)'
;MKARNETSQKQKEKKVQDTNQHIQVLFKNKQLIEGQEVQVLADFSDFITSHYNPAIHKIYDGYQCQLENIAKIEDINADICLSVLESKAKARISFLKAAEDALKTYKDILTSSKSIYIPKDKIPQDNLKKYLETDARWIDSLYNQVQDASGVGGITTNLANYWNHYTALFGPSSFDFDLGELVNQINQKLQQIADELKIEIQKQTVVSELHKDKIDLYALHQRYQEVKRLQAAEAELKSTKDDFEQRKAEAILCSRLISIFHEQAILEANFSNFDCKLLEIEEMATQTLDEITQSLVTMNGKDALEYLQLEQDRLASIDVKKLLEVSTDYRDPSGAQLKTISTYQLEAIIKKWNDLPGFFAPIKVIPEVINSLNLQATEHLNIIQKQNLTLRQAEQTLIDSIAARKTIILSLQKLAEIQFNVTQLLKRSPTTQEEKKVLVLEIELTQAKITDLMGQLESNKNDAVKAKIEATEPLIKELARVKTALQIELLTHTESEYSRLFASIDLENANRSSRTQISQQMRIFENYLEETIEICVHTQDKVVLEKLILANKRLDAIRHKMQVVIPLLDQVDDISERYAMLLNEAGNLPPDSLKPALELFKKAAMLEASSSEVLGKAKLLLSKEKLISIEEAQVNLNGLKEKYVKLYTDNPLVLLNEVDVNFKLLVERLKLLEKPQYRYHEKSKQQLYREIVALEKSELFSAWQRLDKSTLGAIEQEKSQSIQKLQGNLAFFKTLHEPQSPLSIGLFGQENRPAEQKEKFSHIRHSLMSKYFGADDQLSGFFGSYLKERAKEFWFQDLISSYIALGLKCFHWKTDAQQRQEYLQNLKTAFQNYKNDSSHYEQLLEVVDEGKKFMPRGRIRGSHDKTLQFHLNAFKEEIRTIHEENTDVYTAEEISAVK
;
A
#
# COMPACT_ATOMS: atom_id res chain seq x y z
N MET A 1 7.85 -1.29 45.82
CA MET A 1 7.32 -0.18 44.98
C MET A 1 6.46 0.77 45.78
N LYS A 2 5.38 0.32 46.45
CA LYS A 2 4.49 1.16 47.26
C LYS A 2 5.19 2.15 48.23
N ALA A 3 6.17 1.70 49.02
CA ALA A 3 6.94 2.56 49.93
C ALA A 3 7.85 3.60 49.23
N ARG A 4 8.32 3.31 48.00
CA ARG A 4 9.08 4.28 47.19
C ARG A 4 8.17 5.33 46.56
N ASN A 5 6.96 4.95 46.15
CA ASN A 5 5.97 5.86 45.55
C ASN A 5 5.37 6.80 46.61
N GLU A 6 5.03 6.30 47.79
CA GLU A 6 4.57 7.14 48.92
C GLU A 6 5.63 8.17 49.35
N THR A 7 6.91 7.85 49.22
CA THR A 7 8.01 8.78 49.51
C THR A 7 8.15 9.84 48.40
N SER A 8 7.97 9.46 47.13
CA SER A 8 7.99 10.37 45.97
C SER A 8 6.82 11.35 45.99
N GLN A 9 5.60 10.86 46.28
CA GLN A 9 4.39 11.69 46.35
C GLN A 9 4.47 12.70 47.50
N LYS A 10 4.90 12.28 48.70
CA LYS A 10 5.13 13.20 49.84
C LYS A 10 6.20 14.26 49.54
N GLN A 11 7.26 13.90 48.81
CA GLN A 11 8.28 14.87 48.39
C GLN A 11 7.73 15.89 47.40
N LYS A 12 6.82 15.49 46.50
CA LYS A 12 6.19 16.40 45.53
C LYS A 12 5.09 17.27 46.14
N GLU A 13 4.27 16.73 47.03
CA GLU A 13 3.30 17.52 47.82
C GLU A 13 4.01 18.60 48.63
N LYS A 14 5.13 18.24 49.28
CA LYS A 14 5.98 19.21 49.97
C LYS A 14 6.52 20.27 49.02
N LYS A 15 6.98 19.87 47.83
CA LYS A 15 7.46 20.83 46.82
C LYS A 15 6.35 21.80 46.38
N VAL A 16 5.14 21.32 46.10
CA VAL A 16 3.99 22.18 45.77
C VAL A 16 3.66 23.12 46.92
N GLN A 17 3.72 22.65 48.17
CA GLN A 17 3.51 23.47 49.35
C GLN A 17 4.58 24.57 49.49
N ASP A 18 5.86 24.22 49.31
CA ASP A 18 7.00 25.14 49.38
C ASP A 18 6.88 26.21 48.26
N THR A 19 6.53 25.81 47.04
CA THR A 19 6.29 26.75 45.93
C THR A 19 5.10 27.67 46.21
N ASN A 20 4.00 27.16 46.78
CA ASN A 20 2.84 27.98 47.14
C ASN A 20 3.17 29.01 48.23
N GLN A 21 3.98 28.65 49.22
CA GLN A 21 4.48 29.61 50.22
C GLN A 21 5.35 30.68 49.57
N HIS A 22 6.22 30.29 48.64
CA HIS A 22 7.05 31.23 47.88
C HIS A 22 6.21 32.22 47.05
N ILE A 23 5.17 31.73 46.37
CA ILE A 23 4.21 32.58 45.63
C ILE A 23 3.57 33.61 46.56
N GLN A 24 3.14 33.23 47.77
CA GLN A 24 2.52 34.16 48.72
C GLN A 24 3.50 35.24 49.19
N VAL A 25 4.76 34.89 49.42
CA VAL A 25 5.81 35.86 49.78
C VAL A 25 6.03 36.85 48.63
N LEU A 26 6.19 36.35 47.40
CA LEU A 26 6.37 37.20 46.22
C LEU A 26 5.15 38.06 45.92
N PHE A 27 3.93 37.57 46.17
CA PHE A 27 2.71 38.35 46.02
C PHE A 27 2.69 39.56 46.97
N LYS A 28 3.06 39.36 48.24
CA LYS A 28 3.17 40.44 49.22
C LYS A 28 4.24 41.46 48.81
N ASN A 29 5.40 41.00 48.35
CA ASN A 29 6.47 41.87 47.87
C ASN A 29 6.03 42.66 46.63
N LYS A 30 5.30 42.02 45.72
CA LYS A 30 4.71 42.68 44.54
C LYS A 30 3.76 43.81 44.98
N GLN A 31 2.82 43.54 45.88
CA GLN A 31 1.89 44.58 46.38
C GLN A 31 2.63 45.75 47.04
N LEU A 32 3.69 45.48 47.81
CA LEU A 32 4.50 46.51 48.44
C LEU A 32 5.21 47.39 47.40
N ILE A 33 5.86 46.78 46.41
CA ILE A 33 6.62 47.49 45.37
C ILE A 33 5.68 48.26 44.42
N GLU A 34 4.53 47.69 44.05
CA GLU A 34 3.50 48.41 43.27
C GLU A 34 2.96 49.63 44.05
N GLY A 35 2.81 49.52 45.38
CA GLY A 35 2.47 50.65 46.24
C GLY A 35 3.55 51.74 46.25
N GLN A 36 4.83 51.34 46.27
CA GLN A 36 5.95 52.28 46.16
C GLN A 36 6.02 52.96 44.79
N GLU A 37 5.74 52.23 43.70
CA GLU A 37 5.64 52.80 42.36
C GLU A 37 4.57 53.90 42.29
N VAL A 38 3.36 53.61 42.81
CA VAL A 38 2.27 54.59 42.84
C VAL A 38 2.67 55.83 43.64
N GLN A 39 3.32 55.65 44.80
CA GLN A 39 3.79 56.79 45.61
C GLN A 39 4.84 57.62 44.87
N VAL A 40 5.85 56.99 44.26
CA VAL A 40 6.91 57.70 43.51
C VAL A 40 6.32 58.44 42.30
N LEU A 41 5.34 57.85 41.63
CA LEU A 41 4.64 58.51 40.51
C LEU A 41 3.82 59.73 40.98
N ALA A 42 3.15 59.61 42.13
CA ALA A 42 2.44 60.74 42.75
C ALA A 42 3.42 61.85 43.15
N ASP A 43 4.50 61.51 43.86
CA ASP A 43 5.54 62.45 44.27
C ASP A 43 6.18 63.15 43.06
N PHE A 44 6.44 62.41 41.97
CA PHE A 44 6.92 62.96 40.71
C PHE A 44 5.92 63.96 40.10
N SER A 45 4.65 63.58 40.03
CA SER A 45 3.59 64.42 39.47
C SER A 45 3.40 65.71 40.29
N ASP A 46 3.41 65.60 41.61
CA ASP A 46 3.29 66.72 42.54
C ASP A 46 4.51 67.63 42.48
N PHE A 47 5.72 67.06 42.36
CA PHE A 47 6.93 67.83 42.13
C PHE A 47 6.84 68.59 40.80
N ILE A 48 6.48 67.94 39.70
CA ILE A 48 6.38 68.60 38.39
C ILE A 48 5.35 69.73 38.42
N THR A 49 4.15 69.45 38.97
CA THR A 49 3.01 70.37 38.92
C THR A 49 3.14 71.52 39.93
N SER A 50 3.57 71.22 41.15
CA SER A 50 3.53 72.17 42.26
C SER A 50 4.86 72.87 42.52
N HIS A 51 5.99 72.30 42.06
CA HIS A 51 7.32 72.81 42.37
C HIS A 51 8.10 73.17 41.09
N TYR A 52 8.33 72.22 40.19
CA TYR A 52 9.15 72.42 39.00
C TYR A 52 8.54 73.42 38.02
N ASN A 53 7.32 73.19 37.52
CA ASN A 53 6.68 74.07 36.53
C ASN A 53 6.49 75.51 37.06
N PRO A 54 6.02 75.74 38.30
CA PRO A 54 5.92 77.10 38.84
C PRO A 54 7.30 77.74 39.05
N ALA A 55 8.30 77.00 39.54
CA ALA A 55 9.63 77.54 39.77
C ALA A 55 10.36 77.87 38.47
N ILE A 56 10.26 77.01 37.45
CA ILE A 56 10.87 77.28 36.15
C ILE A 56 10.17 78.45 35.44
N HIS A 57 8.84 78.57 35.54
CA HIS A 57 8.13 79.75 35.05
C HIS A 57 8.59 81.01 35.78
N LYS A 58 8.72 80.98 37.11
CA LYS A 58 9.22 82.13 37.88
C LYS A 58 10.66 82.50 37.52
N ILE A 59 11.51 81.51 37.26
CA ILE A 59 12.88 81.72 36.78
C ILE A 59 12.83 82.38 35.40
N TYR A 60 12.04 81.87 34.46
CA TYR A 60 11.89 82.44 33.12
C TYR A 60 11.28 83.85 33.13
N ASP A 61 10.24 84.11 33.93
CA ASP A 61 9.64 85.43 34.09
C ASP A 61 10.63 86.42 34.72
N GLY A 62 11.43 85.98 35.69
CA GLY A 62 12.51 86.77 36.29
C GLY A 62 13.61 87.10 35.27
N TYR A 63 14.00 86.11 34.45
CA TYR A 63 14.90 86.31 33.33
C TYR A 63 14.34 87.31 32.32
N GLN A 64 13.09 87.14 31.90
CA GLN A 64 12.44 87.96 30.89
C GLN A 64 12.24 89.41 31.37
N CYS A 65 11.82 89.61 32.63
CA CYS A 65 11.68 90.95 33.22
C CYS A 65 13.02 91.70 33.29
N GLN A 66 14.12 91.01 33.60
CA GLN A 66 15.47 91.61 33.60
C GLN A 66 15.95 91.90 32.18
N LEU A 67 15.67 91.02 31.22
CA LEU A 67 15.96 91.20 29.80
C LEU A 67 15.20 92.38 29.20
N GLU A 68 13.91 92.53 29.48
CA GLU A 68 13.09 93.66 29.01
C GLU A 68 13.56 95.00 29.58
N ASN A 69 14.04 95.03 30.84
CA ASN A 69 14.63 96.22 31.45
C ASN A 69 15.98 96.61 30.81
N ILE A 70 16.76 95.65 30.32
CA ILE A 70 18.03 95.89 29.63
C ILE A 70 17.76 96.26 28.15
N ALA A 71 16.81 95.60 27.49
CA ALA A 71 16.46 95.79 26.09
C ALA A 71 15.79 97.15 25.82
N LYS A 72 14.92 97.65 26.73
CA LYS A 72 14.32 99.00 26.63
C LYS A 72 15.32 100.15 26.59
N ILE A 73 16.57 99.92 27.02
CA ILE A 73 17.61 100.95 27.04
C ILE A 73 18.37 101.00 25.70
N GLU A 74 18.45 99.91 24.93
CA GLU A 74 19.45 99.80 23.84
C GLU A 74 19.09 98.94 22.60
N ASP A 75 17.90 98.34 22.50
CA ASP A 75 17.40 97.65 21.29
C ASP A 75 18.31 96.48 20.79
N ILE A 76 18.53 95.45 21.64
CA ILE A 76 19.40 94.28 21.33
C ILE A 76 18.76 92.95 21.80
N ASN A 77 19.17 91.84 21.16
CA ASN A 77 18.71 90.46 21.33
C ASN A 77 19.22 89.76 22.63
N ALA A 78 18.41 88.83 23.17
CA ALA A 78 18.50 88.30 24.54
C ALA A 78 19.68 87.33 24.85
N ASP A 79 20.26 86.67 23.84
CA ASP A 79 21.29 85.62 24.04
C ASP A 79 22.68 86.14 24.48
N ILE A 80 22.89 87.46 24.50
CA ILE A 80 24.20 88.10 24.71
C ILE A 80 24.25 88.85 26.06
N CYS A 81 23.29 88.58 26.97
CA CYS A 81 22.99 89.45 28.11
C CYS A 81 24.14 89.63 29.11
N LEU A 82 24.88 88.57 29.48
CA LEU A 82 26.04 88.69 30.39
C LEU A 82 27.19 89.46 29.73
N SER A 83 27.46 89.21 28.45
CA SER A 83 28.48 89.94 27.66
C SER A 83 28.12 91.42 27.41
N VAL A 84 26.84 91.75 27.30
CA VAL A 84 26.36 93.15 27.21
C VAL A 84 26.62 93.89 28.52
N LEU A 85 26.30 93.27 29.67
CA LEU A 85 26.58 93.86 30.99
C LEU A 85 28.09 94.07 31.21
N GLU A 86 28.93 93.13 30.80
CA GLU A 86 30.39 93.27 30.85
C GLU A 86 30.93 94.40 29.95
N SER A 87 30.33 94.59 28.77
CA SER A 87 30.70 95.67 27.85
C SER A 87 30.40 97.05 28.47
N LYS A 88 29.22 97.24 29.07
CA LYS A 88 28.85 98.50 29.75
C LYS A 88 29.73 98.80 30.94
N ALA A 89 30.10 97.77 31.70
CA ALA A 89 31.05 97.89 32.79
C ALA A 89 32.37 98.51 32.34
N LYS A 90 32.93 97.99 31.24
CA LYS A 90 34.19 98.49 30.67
C LYS A 90 34.05 99.95 30.25
N ALA A 91 32.95 100.32 29.59
CA ALA A 91 32.69 101.70 29.18
C ALA A 91 32.61 102.65 30.40
N ARG A 92 31.93 102.25 31.48
CA ARG A 92 31.82 103.03 32.72
C ARG A 92 33.17 103.16 33.43
N ILE A 93 33.95 102.09 33.53
CA ILE A 93 35.33 102.13 34.08
C ILE A 93 36.20 103.12 33.31
N SER A 94 36.14 103.09 31.97
CA SER A 94 36.90 104.03 31.12
C SER A 94 36.49 105.48 31.36
N PHE A 95 35.19 105.75 31.50
CA PHE A 95 34.69 107.09 31.83
C PHE A 95 35.16 107.55 33.21
N LEU A 96 35.06 106.70 34.23
CA LEU A 96 35.45 106.99 35.61
C LEU A 96 36.94 107.32 35.73
N LYS A 97 37.82 106.57 35.05
CA LYS A 97 39.27 106.87 35.03
C LYS A 97 39.57 108.22 34.40
N ALA A 98 38.93 108.53 33.26
CA ALA A 98 39.09 109.83 32.61
C ALA A 98 38.60 110.98 33.50
N ALA A 99 37.49 110.77 34.23
CA ALA A 99 36.97 111.72 35.19
C ALA A 99 37.92 111.90 36.39
N GLU A 100 38.49 110.81 36.93
CA GLU A 100 39.44 110.84 38.04
C GLU A 100 40.68 111.68 37.71
N ASP A 101 41.30 111.43 36.54
CA ASP A 101 42.51 112.13 36.10
C ASP A 101 42.25 113.62 35.88
N ALA A 102 41.13 113.95 35.24
CA ALA A 102 40.73 115.33 35.00
C ALA A 102 40.43 116.08 36.31
N LEU A 103 39.67 115.47 37.22
CA LEU A 103 39.29 116.09 38.49
C LEU A 103 40.48 116.26 39.45
N LYS A 104 41.45 115.32 39.48
CA LYS A 104 42.71 115.51 40.22
C LYS A 104 43.49 116.69 39.67
N THR A 105 43.62 116.76 38.35
CA THR A 105 44.27 117.89 37.67
C THR A 105 43.57 119.21 38.02
N TYR A 106 42.24 119.24 38.01
CA TYR A 106 41.46 120.42 38.35
C TYR A 106 41.63 120.81 39.82
N LYS A 107 41.61 119.84 40.73
CA LYS A 107 41.89 120.06 42.16
C LYS A 107 43.27 120.69 42.36
N ASP A 108 44.32 120.10 41.77
CA ASP A 108 45.69 120.58 41.93
C ASP A 108 45.86 122.00 41.39
N ILE A 109 45.21 122.33 40.27
CA ILE A 109 45.18 123.68 39.71
C ILE A 109 44.51 124.65 40.70
N LEU A 110 43.35 124.28 41.25
CA LEU A 110 42.60 125.13 42.19
C LEU A 110 43.39 125.38 43.48
N THR A 111 44.02 124.35 44.05
CA THR A 111 44.77 124.47 45.31
C THR A 111 46.13 125.13 45.17
N SER A 112 46.76 125.04 43.99
CA SER A 112 48.09 125.63 43.73
C SER A 112 48.03 127.05 43.18
N SER A 113 46.88 127.49 42.66
CA SER A 113 46.73 128.84 42.14
C SER A 113 46.62 129.85 43.30
N LYS A 114 47.42 130.92 43.25
CA LYS A 114 47.26 132.10 44.13
C LYS A 114 46.14 133.04 43.65
N SER A 115 45.31 132.56 42.71
CA SER A 115 44.24 133.33 42.09
C SER A 115 42.97 133.15 42.90
N ILE A 116 42.26 134.24 43.16
CA ILE A 116 40.94 134.23 43.80
C ILE A 116 39.82 133.72 42.86
N TYR A 117 40.15 133.42 41.60
CA TYR A 117 39.22 132.98 40.56
C TYR A 117 39.66 131.67 39.89
N ILE A 118 38.67 130.89 39.44
CA ILE A 118 38.86 129.63 38.70
C ILE A 118 39.53 129.89 37.33
N PRO A 119 40.66 129.23 37.00
CA PRO A 119 41.29 129.37 35.69
C PRO A 119 40.48 128.69 34.59
N LYS A 120 39.58 129.42 33.93
CA LYS A 120 38.67 128.88 32.89
C LYS A 120 39.38 128.14 31.76
N ASP A 121 40.55 128.62 31.34
CA ASP A 121 41.33 128.00 30.26
C ASP A 121 41.88 126.62 30.63
N LYS A 122 42.07 126.36 31.93
CA LYS A 122 42.61 125.08 32.43
C LYS A 122 41.53 124.17 33.02
N ILE A 123 40.42 124.74 33.46
CA ILE A 123 39.27 124.02 33.99
C ILE A 123 38.02 124.45 33.21
N PRO A 124 37.72 123.81 32.07
CA PRO A 124 36.52 124.11 31.31
C PRO A 124 35.26 123.70 32.08
N GLN A 125 34.25 124.56 32.07
CA GLN A 125 32.99 124.40 32.81
C GLN A 125 32.23 123.12 32.44
N ASP A 126 32.09 122.84 31.14
CA ASP A 126 31.36 121.66 30.67
C ASP A 126 32.07 120.35 31.04
N ASN A 127 33.41 120.34 31.01
CA ASN A 127 34.19 119.18 31.43
C ASN A 127 34.13 118.98 32.95
N LEU A 128 34.17 120.06 33.72
CA LEU A 128 34.02 120.00 35.16
C LEU A 128 32.64 119.45 35.53
N LYS A 129 31.55 119.96 34.94
CA LYS A 129 30.20 119.43 35.13
C LYS A 129 30.05 117.98 34.69
N LYS A 130 30.60 117.63 33.52
CA LYS A 130 30.59 116.26 32.98
C LYS A 130 31.27 115.28 33.92
N TYR A 131 32.47 115.60 34.42
CA TYR A 131 33.22 114.69 35.30
C TYR A 131 32.73 114.72 36.76
N LEU A 132 32.16 115.83 37.21
CA LEU A 132 31.39 115.87 38.46
C LEU A 132 30.03 115.16 38.36
N GLU A 133 29.58 114.84 37.14
CA GLU A 133 28.27 114.27 36.83
C GLU A 133 27.11 115.07 37.47
N THR A 134 27.22 116.40 37.38
CA THR A 134 26.29 117.37 37.98
C THR A 134 25.91 118.48 37.02
N ASP A 135 24.63 118.86 37.02
CA ASP A 135 24.10 119.99 36.27
C ASP A 135 23.95 121.26 37.14
N ALA A 136 24.66 121.29 38.26
CA ALA A 136 24.39 122.27 39.31
C ALA A 136 24.66 123.71 38.85
N ARG A 137 23.62 124.55 38.93
CA ARG A 137 23.63 125.96 38.50
C ARG A 137 24.57 126.85 39.32
N TRP A 138 24.98 126.41 40.50
CA TRP A 138 25.95 127.16 41.30
C TRP A 138 27.34 127.14 40.67
N ILE A 139 27.72 126.06 39.96
CA ILE A 139 28.97 126.03 39.17
C ILE A 139 28.90 127.08 38.06
N ASP A 140 27.73 127.25 37.42
CA ASP A 140 27.54 128.32 36.43
C ASP A 140 27.72 129.70 37.05
N SER A 141 27.24 129.88 38.28
CA SER A 141 27.36 131.14 39.01
C SER A 141 28.83 131.46 39.34
N LEU A 142 29.65 130.46 39.69
CA LEU A 142 31.09 130.65 39.89
C LEU A 142 31.80 131.09 38.61
N TYR A 143 31.51 130.45 37.48
CA TYR A 143 32.12 130.81 36.21
C TYR A 143 31.62 132.17 35.69
N ASN A 144 30.34 132.51 35.91
CA ASN A 144 29.80 133.82 35.54
C ASN A 144 30.46 134.94 36.33
N GLN A 145 30.69 134.76 37.64
CA GLN A 145 31.39 135.74 38.47
C GLN A 145 32.84 135.98 38.03
N VAL A 146 33.56 134.95 37.57
CA VAL A 146 34.89 135.10 36.96
C VAL A 146 34.81 135.91 35.66
N GLN A 147 33.72 135.78 34.89
CA GLN A 147 33.50 136.55 33.67
C GLN A 147 33.27 138.03 33.98
N ASP A 148 32.43 138.31 34.96
CA ASP A 148 32.10 139.67 35.40
C ASP A 148 33.31 140.41 35.99
N ALA A 149 34.19 139.71 36.71
CA ALA A 149 35.43 140.26 37.28
C ALA A 149 36.53 140.61 36.24
N SER A 150 36.43 140.08 35.03
CA SER A 150 37.38 140.33 33.92
C SER A 150 36.93 141.43 32.96
N GLY A 151 35.74 142.03 33.17
CA GLY A 151 35.13 143.05 32.31
C GLY A 151 35.48 144.52 32.67
N VAL A 152 35.08 145.46 31.82
CA VAL A 152 35.49 146.89 31.84
C VAL A 152 35.12 147.66 33.13
N GLY A 153 34.16 147.16 33.93
CA GLY A 153 33.82 147.69 35.27
C GLY A 153 34.55 147.03 36.45
N GLY A 154 35.50 146.11 36.18
CA GLY A 154 36.03 145.16 37.15
C GLY A 154 37.17 145.65 38.06
N ILE A 155 37.73 146.85 37.85
CA ILE A 155 38.86 147.33 38.68
C ILE A 155 38.41 147.65 40.11
N THR A 156 37.22 148.25 40.29
CA THR A 156 36.66 148.56 41.61
C THR A 156 36.19 147.32 42.35
N THR A 157 35.60 146.36 41.63
CA THR A 157 35.14 145.08 42.20
C THR A 157 36.33 144.17 42.54
N ASN A 158 37.37 144.15 41.70
CA ASN A 158 38.62 143.45 42.03
C ASN A 158 39.31 144.12 43.21
N LEU A 159 39.44 145.44 43.29
CA LEU A 159 40.05 146.08 44.46
C LEU A 159 39.25 145.80 45.75
N ALA A 160 37.92 145.85 45.71
CA ALA A 160 37.08 145.54 46.87
C ALA A 160 37.22 144.07 47.30
N ASN A 161 37.21 143.14 46.34
CA ASN A 161 37.35 141.71 46.63
C ASN A 161 38.78 141.36 47.08
N TYR A 162 39.81 141.94 46.46
CA TYR A 162 41.21 141.76 46.84
C TYR A 162 41.49 142.38 48.22
N TRP A 163 40.91 143.54 48.52
CA TRP A 163 41.07 144.19 49.82
C TRP A 163 40.36 143.41 50.93
N ASN A 164 39.13 142.97 50.70
CA ASN A 164 38.41 142.08 51.63
C ASN A 164 39.12 140.73 51.82
N HIS A 165 39.81 140.22 50.80
CA HIS A 165 40.53 138.95 50.86
C HIS A 165 41.87 139.06 51.65
N TYR A 166 42.54 140.22 51.64
CA TYR A 166 43.83 140.42 52.33
C TYR A 166 43.78 141.23 53.64
N THR A 167 42.62 141.77 54.05
CA THR A 167 42.45 142.44 55.35
C THR A 167 41.56 141.61 56.29
N ALA A 168 42.21 140.72 57.05
CA ALA A 168 41.61 139.69 57.92
C ALA A 168 40.93 140.20 59.21
N LEU A 169 40.08 141.22 59.12
CA LEU A 169 39.33 141.77 60.26
C LEU A 169 37.86 141.31 60.33
N PHE A 170 37.29 140.70 59.27
CA PHE A 170 35.91 140.18 59.26
C PHE A 170 35.78 138.85 58.47
N GLY A 171 36.43 137.78 58.93
CA GLY A 171 36.23 136.41 58.43
C GLY A 171 36.74 136.10 57.01
N PRO A 172 36.84 134.82 56.61
CA PRO A 172 37.24 134.42 55.26
C PRO A 172 36.23 134.91 54.20
N SER A 173 36.71 135.28 53.00
CA SER A 173 35.85 135.83 51.95
C SER A 173 34.88 134.76 51.41
N SER A 174 33.71 135.17 50.92
CA SER A 174 32.73 134.24 50.33
C SER A 174 33.30 133.44 49.15
N PHE A 175 34.32 133.97 48.45
CA PHE A 175 35.02 133.26 47.38
C PHE A 175 35.88 132.10 47.89
N ASP A 176 36.52 132.23 49.05
CA ASP A 176 37.29 131.15 49.66
C ASP A 176 36.37 130.02 50.11
N PHE A 177 35.16 130.38 50.55
CA PHE A 177 34.12 129.43 50.88
C PHE A 177 33.61 128.69 49.63
N ASP A 178 33.37 129.41 48.54
CA ASP A 178 32.87 128.84 47.28
C ASP A 178 33.90 127.98 46.53
N LEU A 179 35.17 128.41 46.48
CA LEU A 179 36.28 127.60 45.94
C LEU A 179 36.57 126.41 46.85
N GLY A 180 36.50 126.61 48.17
CA GLY A 180 36.59 125.53 49.16
C GLY A 180 35.49 124.49 48.96
N GLU A 181 34.25 124.93 48.71
CA GLU A 181 33.11 124.07 48.42
C GLU A 181 33.29 123.34 47.08
N LEU A 182 33.78 124.00 46.03
CA LEU A 182 34.09 123.32 44.76
C LEU A 182 35.17 122.25 44.91
N VAL A 183 36.25 122.56 45.63
CA VAL A 183 37.31 121.58 45.93
C VAL A 183 36.77 120.44 46.78
N ASN A 184 35.86 120.73 47.72
CA ASN A 184 35.18 119.72 48.53
C ASN A 184 34.30 118.80 47.65
N GLN A 185 33.53 119.37 46.71
CA GLN A 185 32.72 118.61 45.75
C GLN A 185 33.59 117.77 44.81
N ILE A 186 34.72 118.30 44.35
CA ILE A 186 35.72 117.53 43.57
C ILE A 186 36.29 116.38 44.42
N ASN A 187 36.63 116.63 45.68
CA ASN A 187 37.13 115.58 46.59
C ASN A 187 36.07 114.51 46.84
N GLN A 188 34.83 114.90 47.10
CA GLN A 188 33.71 113.97 47.27
C GLN A 188 33.50 113.13 46.00
N LYS A 189 33.59 113.74 44.81
CA LYS A 189 33.45 113.01 43.55
C LYS A 189 34.63 112.09 43.27
N LEU A 190 35.87 112.53 43.52
CA LEU A 190 37.06 111.68 43.40
C LEU A 190 36.97 110.48 44.34
N GLN A 191 36.45 110.68 45.56
CA GLN A 191 36.20 109.60 46.50
C GLN A 191 35.14 108.63 45.96
N GLN A 192 34.01 109.14 45.43
CA GLN A 192 32.97 108.32 44.79
C GLN A 192 33.52 107.51 43.59
N ILE A 193 34.34 108.13 42.74
CA ILE A 193 34.97 107.48 41.59
C ILE A 193 35.93 106.37 42.07
N ALA A 194 36.76 106.66 43.07
CA ALA A 194 37.68 105.68 43.63
C ALA A 194 36.95 104.50 44.29
N ASP A 195 35.79 104.74 44.89
CA ASP A 195 34.96 103.68 45.47
C ASP A 195 34.24 102.87 44.38
N GLU A 196 33.74 103.50 43.31
CA GLU A 196 33.10 102.82 42.18
C GLU A 196 34.10 101.96 41.37
N LEU A 197 35.33 102.44 41.14
CA LEU A 197 36.38 101.72 40.40
C LEU A 197 36.92 100.48 41.13
N LYS A 198 36.70 100.34 42.45
CA LYS A 198 37.06 99.13 43.20
C LYS A 198 36.16 97.94 42.89
N ILE A 199 35.02 98.16 42.22
CA ILE A 199 34.07 97.09 41.91
C ILE A 199 34.53 96.30 40.69
N GLU A 200 34.71 95.01 40.88
CA GLU A 200 34.86 94.05 39.78
C GLU A 200 33.55 93.32 39.53
N ILE A 201 32.94 93.53 38.36
CA ILE A 201 31.60 93.00 38.03
C ILE A 201 31.51 91.46 38.17
N GLN A 202 32.61 90.75 37.87
CA GLN A 202 32.68 89.30 37.89
C GLN A 202 32.90 88.70 39.29
N LYS A 203 33.49 89.44 40.25
CA LYS A 203 33.79 88.93 41.59
C LYS A 203 32.66 89.26 42.57
N GLN A 204 32.20 88.26 43.32
CA GLN A 204 31.26 88.47 44.43
C GLN A 204 31.90 89.37 45.48
N THR A 205 31.47 90.63 45.52
CA THR A 205 31.90 91.60 46.52
C THR A 205 30.64 92.06 47.24
N VAL A 206 30.64 92.12 48.57
CA VAL A 206 29.48 92.63 49.33
C VAL A 206 29.49 94.15 49.19
N VAL A 207 28.48 94.69 48.51
CA VAL A 207 28.43 96.12 48.24
C VAL A 207 27.17 96.75 48.84
N SER A 208 27.36 97.89 49.53
CA SER A 208 26.34 98.56 50.35
C SER A 208 25.24 99.21 49.49
N GLU A 209 23.98 99.10 49.95
CA GLU A 209 22.77 99.58 49.27
C GLU A 209 22.60 101.10 49.37
N LEU A 210 23.31 101.86 48.54
CA LEU A 210 22.97 103.27 48.30
C LEU A 210 23.45 103.62 46.91
N HIS A 211 22.58 103.51 45.90
CA HIS A 211 22.50 104.27 44.64
C HIS A 211 21.60 103.49 43.69
N LYS A 212 20.36 103.97 43.46
CA LYS A 212 19.34 103.20 42.73
C LYS A 212 19.03 103.68 41.32
N ASP A 213 19.55 104.84 40.86
CA ASP A 213 19.06 105.44 39.60
C ASP A 213 20.12 106.12 38.72
N LYS A 214 21.40 105.71 38.77
CA LYS A 214 22.39 106.11 37.75
C LYS A 214 23.16 104.90 37.23
N ILE A 215 23.61 104.95 35.98
CA ILE A 215 24.40 103.89 35.32
C ILE A 215 25.78 103.82 36.00
N ASP A 216 25.83 103.20 37.17
CA ASP A 216 27.05 102.96 37.93
C ASP A 216 27.46 101.47 37.90
N LEU A 217 28.71 101.19 38.25
CA LEU A 217 29.24 99.82 38.29
C LEU A 217 28.56 98.95 39.36
N TYR A 218 27.97 99.56 40.39
CA TYR A 218 27.22 98.88 41.45
C TYR A 218 25.95 98.22 40.89
N ALA A 219 25.14 98.97 40.15
CA ALA A 219 23.91 98.48 39.53
C ALA A 219 24.19 97.41 38.46
N LEU A 220 25.28 97.56 37.70
CA LEU A 220 25.70 96.56 36.70
C LEU A 220 26.18 95.26 37.36
N HIS A 221 26.93 95.34 38.47
CA HIS A 221 27.35 94.17 39.24
C HIS A 221 26.15 93.42 39.82
N GLN A 222 25.20 94.13 40.45
CA GLN A 222 23.98 93.52 41.01
C GLN A 222 23.18 92.76 39.95
N ARG A 223 23.00 93.37 38.75
CA ARG A 223 22.28 92.72 37.63
C ARG A 223 23.02 91.47 37.12
N TYR A 224 24.35 91.53 36.99
CA TYR A 224 25.16 90.38 36.55
C TYR A 224 25.08 89.21 37.54
N GLN A 225 25.16 89.49 38.85
CA GLN A 225 25.08 88.46 39.88
C GLN A 225 23.68 87.82 39.96
N GLU A 226 22.61 88.59 39.75
CA GLU A 226 21.25 88.06 39.74
C GLU A 226 21.01 87.11 38.56
N VAL A 227 21.48 87.46 37.35
CA VAL A 227 21.40 86.56 36.18
C VAL A 227 22.17 85.25 36.42
N LYS A 228 23.36 85.31 37.05
CA LYS A 228 24.14 84.11 37.40
C LYS A 228 23.44 83.26 38.47
N ARG A 229 22.75 83.89 39.43
CA ARG A 229 21.96 83.22 40.47
C ARG A 229 20.77 82.47 39.86
N LEU A 230 20.06 83.08 38.92
CA LEU A 230 18.94 82.42 38.24
C LEU A 230 19.39 81.22 37.38
N GLN A 231 20.56 81.31 36.73
CA GLN A 231 21.16 80.21 35.95
C GLN A 231 21.56 79.02 36.84
N ALA A 232 22.14 79.32 38.01
CA ALA A 232 22.44 78.30 39.02
C ALA A 232 21.17 77.64 39.57
N ALA A 233 20.12 78.42 39.83
CA ALA A 233 18.82 77.92 40.29
C ALA A 233 18.12 77.03 39.22
N GLU A 234 18.20 77.39 37.94
CA GLU A 234 17.69 76.55 36.84
C GLU A 234 18.44 75.22 36.77
N ALA A 235 19.78 75.25 36.86
CA ALA A 235 20.60 74.04 36.86
C ALA A 235 20.32 73.12 38.06
N GLU A 236 20.16 73.68 39.26
CA GLU A 236 19.80 72.93 40.48
C GLU A 236 18.39 72.32 40.37
N LEU A 237 17.42 73.08 39.85
CA LEU A 237 16.05 72.61 39.65
C LEU A 237 15.97 71.51 38.58
N LYS A 238 16.76 71.62 37.50
CA LYS A 238 16.89 70.58 36.47
C LYS A 238 17.56 69.33 37.01
N SER A 239 18.61 69.46 37.83
CA SER A 239 19.23 68.31 38.53
C SER A 239 18.22 67.61 39.43
N THR A 240 17.42 68.36 40.17
CA THR A 240 16.38 67.79 41.04
C THR A 240 15.31 67.05 40.22
N LYS A 241 14.91 67.60 39.06
CA LYS A 241 13.99 66.90 38.14
C LYS A 241 14.58 65.59 37.63
N ASP A 242 15.84 65.59 37.21
CA ASP A 242 16.53 64.37 36.76
C ASP A 242 16.54 63.28 37.85
N ASP A 243 16.75 63.65 39.13
CA ASP A 243 16.70 62.70 40.26
C ASP A 243 15.30 62.09 40.43
N PHE A 244 14.25 62.91 40.29
CA PHE A 244 12.86 62.50 40.33
C PHE A 244 12.48 61.60 39.12
N GLU A 245 12.99 61.89 37.92
CA GLU A 245 12.84 61.04 36.72
C GLU A 245 13.56 59.69 36.89
N GLN A 246 14.75 59.69 37.50
CA GLN A 246 15.50 58.47 37.80
C GLN A 246 14.75 57.58 38.81
N ARG A 247 14.26 58.14 39.93
CA ARG A 247 13.46 57.39 40.92
C ARG A 247 12.20 56.78 40.31
N LYS A 248 11.52 57.54 39.44
CA LYS A 248 10.36 57.05 38.70
C LYS A 248 10.72 55.86 37.81
N ALA A 249 11.79 55.96 37.03
CA ALA A 249 12.25 54.88 36.16
C ALA A 249 12.64 53.62 36.96
N GLU A 250 13.35 53.80 38.09
CA GLU A 250 13.72 52.71 39.00
C GLU A 250 12.50 52.01 39.60
N ALA A 251 11.50 52.77 40.07
CA ALA A 251 10.28 52.20 40.67
C ALA A 251 9.46 51.40 39.64
N ILE A 252 9.31 51.92 38.42
CA ILE A 252 8.64 51.20 37.31
C ILE A 252 9.40 49.91 37.00
N LEU A 253 10.72 49.96 36.83
CA LEU A 253 11.51 48.77 36.51
C LEU A 253 11.44 47.73 37.64
N CYS A 254 11.53 48.14 38.90
CA CYS A 254 11.41 47.26 40.06
C CYS A 254 10.05 46.56 40.11
N SER A 255 8.96 47.31 39.90
CA SER A 255 7.58 46.80 39.83
C SER A 255 7.38 45.78 38.69
N ARG A 256 7.97 46.05 37.51
CA ARG A 256 7.93 45.11 36.39
C ARG A 256 8.72 43.83 36.67
N LEU A 257 9.92 43.93 37.22
CA LEU A 257 10.75 42.78 37.57
C LEU A 257 10.08 41.90 38.63
N ILE A 258 9.52 42.48 39.71
CA ILE A 258 8.83 41.68 40.74
C ILE A 258 7.55 41.04 40.20
N SER A 259 6.85 41.71 39.29
CA SER A 259 5.69 41.16 38.62
C SER A 259 6.04 39.94 37.77
N ILE A 260 7.11 40.02 36.98
CA ILE A 260 7.60 38.88 36.21
C ILE A 260 8.04 37.74 37.14
N PHE A 261 8.76 38.05 38.22
CA PHE A 261 9.24 37.04 39.15
C PHE A 261 8.09 36.32 39.89
N HIS A 262 7.04 37.05 40.25
CA HIS A 262 5.83 36.46 40.81
C HIS A 262 5.10 35.57 39.80
N GLU A 263 4.98 35.98 38.53
CA GLU A 263 4.38 35.18 37.46
C GLU A 263 5.19 33.91 37.18
N GLN A 264 6.52 33.99 37.24
CA GLN A 264 7.43 32.83 37.15
C GLN A 264 7.16 31.83 38.28
N ALA A 265 7.02 32.28 39.52
CA ALA A 265 6.70 31.40 40.65
C ALA A 265 5.33 30.70 40.50
N ILE A 266 4.31 31.40 40.00
CA ILE A 266 3.00 30.80 39.68
C ILE A 266 3.16 29.70 38.62
N LEU A 267 3.93 29.98 37.57
CA LEU A 267 4.19 29.02 36.49
C LEU A 267 4.94 27.78 37.01
N GLU A 268 5.91 27.95 37.92
CA GLU A 268 6.60 26.83 38.56
C GLU A 268 5.66 25.93 39.40
N ALA A 269 4.67 26.53 40.08
CA ALA A 269 3.65 25.75 40.78
C ALA A 269 2.79 24.95 39.79
N ASN A 270 2.38 25.56 38.68
CA ASN A 270 1.62 24.87 37.64
C ASN A 270 2.41 23.70 37.02
N PHE A 271 3.71 23.89 36.76
CA PHE A 271 4.61 22.82 36.31
C PHE A 271 4.75 21.70 37.35
N SER A 272 4.86 22.04 38.64
CA SER A 272 4.92 21.04 39.71
C SER A 272 3.61 20.26 39.82
N ASN A 273 2.45 20.90 39.66
CA ASN A 273 1.15 20.23 39.63
C ASN A 273 1.02 19.31 38.41
N PHE A 274 1.45 19.76 37.23
CA PHE A 274 1.44 18.93 36.01
C PHE A 274 2.32 17.69 36.17
N ASP A 275 3.51 17.84 36.76
CA ASP A 275 4.41 16.74 37.09
C ASP A 275 3.78 15.72 38.07
N CYS A 276 2.99 16.20 39.04
CA CYS A 276 2.24 15.33 39.95
C CYS A 276 1.18 14.52 39.19
N LYS A 277 0.40 15.17 38.31
CA LYS A 277 -0.62 14.49 37.50
C LYS A 277 -0.01 13.43 36.58
N LEU A 278 1.14 13.70 35.96
CA LEU A 278 1.84 12.71 35.16
C LEU A 278 2.25 11.48 35.99
N LEU A 279 2.74 11.68 37.21
CA LEU A 279 3.06 10.55 38.10
C LEU A 279 1.83 9.78 38.58
N GLU A 280 0.73 10.45 38.92
CA GLU A 280 -0.52 9.78 39.30
C GLU A 280 -1.00 8.85 38.18
N ILE A 281 -0.93 9.33 36.93
CA ILE A 281 -1.24 8.53 35.75
C ILE A 281 -0.23 7.38 35.60
N GLU A 282 1.07 7.63 35.75
CA GLU A 282 2.10 6.60 35.67
C GLU A 282 1.89 5.48 36.69
N GLU A 283 1.59 5.83 37.94
CA GLU A 283 1.39 4.88 39.02
C GLU A 283 0.13 4.05 38.80
N MET A 284 -1.01 4.71 38.52
CA MET A 284 -2.27 4.01 38.24
C MET A 284 -2.15 3.08 37.03
N ALA A 285 -1.54 3.58 35.93
CA ALA A 285 -1.37 2.80 34.71
C ALA A 285 -0.40 1.63 34.94
N THR A 286 0.73 1.87 35.61
CA THR A 286 1.70 0.82 35.94
C THR A 286 1.08 -0.25 36.82
N GLN A 287 0.39 0.14 37.90
CA GLN A 287 -0.28 -0.80 38.78
C GLN A 287 -1.30 -1.65 38.03
N THR A 288 -2.19 -1.01 37.27
CA THR A 288 -3.26 -1.74 36.55
C THR A 288 -2.70 -2.66 35.48
N LEU A 289 -1.75 -2.19 34.67
CA LEU A 289 -1.15 -2.98 33.60
C LEU A 289 -0.31 -4.13 34.16
N ASP A 290 0.37 -3.94 35.30
CA ASP A 290 1.15 -5.00 35.94
C ASP A 290 0.25 -6.04 36.62
N GLU A 291 -0.86 -5.63 37.25
CA GLU A 291 -1.89 -6.53 37.77
C GLU A 291 -2.49 -7.40 36.66
N ILE A 292 -2.84 -6.80 35.51
CA ILE A 292 -3.33 -7.54 34.34
C ILE A 292 -2.23 -8.49 33.82
N THR A 293 -1.01 -7.99 33.64
CA THR A 293 0.12 -8.80 33.14
C THR A 293 0.37 -10.01 34.04
N GLN A 294 0.45 -9.81 35.35
CA GLN A 294 0.70 -10.88 36.32
C GLN A 294 -0.42 -11.94 36.30
N SER A 295 -1.67 -11.49 36.19
CA SER A 295 -2.83 -12.39 36.09
C SER A 295 -2.76 -13.24 34.82
N LEU A 296 -2.45 -12.63 33.68
CA LEU A 296 -2.33 -13.34 32.40
C LEU A 296 -1.19 -14.34 32.35
N VAL A 297 -0.08 -14.08 33.02
CA VAL A 297 1.04 -15.02 33.10
C VAL A 297 0.60 -16.34 33.73
N THR A 298 -0.20 -16.27 34.81
CA THR A 298 -0.53 -17.44 35.64
C THR A 298 -1.76 -18.23 35.17
N MET A 299 -2.70 -17.60 34.47
CA MET A 299 -3.93 -18.24 33.98
C MET A 299 -3.66 -19.23 32.83
N ASN A 300 -4.53 -20.20 32.61
CA ASN A 300 -4.47 -21.02 31.39
C ASN A 300 -5.03 -20.23 30.18
N GLY A 301 -4.87 -20.75 28.96
CA GLY A 301 -5.28 -20.04 27.74
C GLY A 301 -6.76 -19.62 27.72
N LYS A 302 -7.68 -20.46 28.21
CA LYS A 302 -9.11 -20.14 28.23
C LYS A 302 -9.40 -19.02 29.23
N ASP A 303 -8.98 -19.23 30.48
CA ASP A 303 -9.28 -18.32 31.58
C ASP A 303 -8.62 -16.94 31.36
N ALA A 304 -7.43 -16.92 30.75
CA ALA A 304 -6.73 -15.68 30.40
C ALA A 304 -7.49 -14.85 29.34
N LEU A 305 -8.11 -15.49 28.35
CA LEU A 305 -8.90 -14.80 27.32
C LEU A 305 -10.23 -14.27 27.89
N GLU A 306 -10.91 -15.07 28.72
CA GLU A 306 -12.12 -14.63 29.41
C GLU A 306 -11.81 -13.45 30.36
N TYR A 307 -10.70 -13.52 31.10
CA TYR A 307 -10.23 -12.42 31.95
C TYR A 307 -9.91 -11.16 31.14
N LEU A 308 -9.20 -11.26 30.01
CA LEU A 308 -8.92 -10.11 29.13
C LEU A 308 -10.19 -9.45 28.61
N GLN A 309 -11.21 -10.24 28.27
CA GLN A 309 -12.48 -9.71 27.79
C GLN A 309 -13.19 -8.90 28.87
N LEU A 310 -13.13 -9.32 30.14
CA LEU A 310 -13.66 -8.58 31.27
C LEU A 310 -12.85 -7.30 31.57
N GLU A 311 -11.53 -7.36 31.38
CA GLU A 311 -10.60 -6.26 31.64
C GLU A 311 -10.43 -5.29 30.46
N GLN A 312 -11.11 -5.52 29.34
CA GLN A 312 -10.94 -4.74 28.11
C GLN A 312 -11.26 -3.25 28.30
N ASP A 313 -12.32 -2.94 29.05
CA ASP A 313 -12.71 -1.56 29.37
C ASP A 313 -11.68 -0.88 30.28
N ARG A 314 -11.13 -1.61 31.27
CA ARG A 314 -10.06 -1.10 32.14
C ARG A 314 -8.80 -0.83 31.32
N LEU A 315 -8.41 -1.72 30.40
CA LEU A 315 -7.27 -1.52 29.50
C LEU A 315 -7.47 -0.33 28.55
N ALA A 316 -8.68 -0.16 28.01
CA ALA A 316 -9.05 0.94 27.13
C ALA A 316 -9.10 2.29 27.86
N SER A 317 -9.46 2.28 29.15
CA SER A 317 -9.47 3.48 30.00
C SER A 317 -8.09 4.08 30.27
N ILE A 318 -7.02 3.28 30.12
CA ILE A 318 -5.62 3.72 30.27
C ILE A 318 -5.16 4.40 28.98
N ASP A 319 -5.62 5.62 28.76
CA ASP A 319 -5.19 6.52 27.69
C ASP A 319 -4.68 7.82 28.32
N VAL A 320 -3.36 8.06 28.20
CA VAL A 320 -2.70 9.22 28.82
C VAL A 320 -3.38 10.53 28.45
N LYS A 321 -3.84 10.70 27.20
CA LYS A 321 -4.47 11.94 26.76
C LYS A 321 -5.81 12.14 27.46
N LYS A 322 -6.66 11.10 27.47
CA LYS A 322 -7.96 11.17 28.16
C LYS A 322 -7.79 11.37 29.66
N LEU A 323 -6.82 10.69 30.26
CA LEU A 323 -6.55 10.82 31.70
C LEU A 323 -6.04 12.22 32.07
N LEU A 324 -5.28 12.87 31.18
CA LEU A 324 -4.90 14.27 31.35
C LEU A 324 -6.06 15.26 31.18
N GLU A 325 -7.12 14.87 30.47
CA GLU A 325 -8.33 15.71 30.31
C GLU A 325 -9.25 15.66 31.53
N VAL A 326 -9.18 14.58 32.33
CA VAL A 326 -9.98 14.44 33.55
C VAL A 326 -9.56 15.49 34.58
N SER A 327 -10.53 16.29 35.02
CA SER A 327 -10.39 17.17 36.18
C SER A 327 -11.05 16.51 37.39
N THR A 328 -10.36 16.55 38.53
CA THR A 328 -10.82 15.98 39.79
C THR A 328 -11.68 16.95 40.61
N ASP A 329 -11.55 18.27 40.39
CA ASP A 329 -12.31 19.33 41.05
C ASP A 329 -12.30 20.61 40.19
N TYR A 330 -13.32 21.46 40.28
CA TYR A 330 -13.34 22.76 39.59
C TYR A 330 -12.20 23.69 40.03
N ARG A 331 -11.60 23.42 41.19
CA ARG A 331 -10.43 24.14 41.73
C ARG A 331 -9.08 23.54 41.33
N ASP A 332 -9.08 22.33 40.75
CA ASP A 332 -7.87 21.61 40.34
C ASP A 332 -7.89 21.43 38.80
N PRO A 333 -7.15 22.27 38.06
CA PRO A 333 -7.15 22.21 36.60
C PRO A 333 -6.69 20.83 36.12
N SER A 334 -7.29 20.34 35.04
CA SER A 334 -6.84 19.07 34.45
C SER A 334 -5.40 19.19 33.94
N GLY A 335 -4.70 18.07 33.80
CA GLY A 335 -3.33 18.06 33.28
C GLY A 335 -3.23 18.73 31.90
N ALA A 336 -4.24 18.54 31.04
CA ALA A 336 -4.36 19.21 29.75
C ALA A 336 -4.50 20.74 29.89
N GLN A 337 -5.32 21.20 30.84
CA GLN A 337 -5.46 22.63 31.14
C GLN A 337 -4.16 23.22 31.68
N LEU A 338 -3.50 22.54 32.64
CA LEU A 338 -2.21 22.95 33.19
C LEU A 338 -1.17 23.10 32.07
N LYS A 339 -1.09 22.15 31.14
CA LYS A 339 -0.18 22.21 30.00
C LYS A 339 -0.44 23.42 29.10
N THR A 340 -1.70 23.68 28.74
CA THR A 340 -2.08 24.81 27.88
C THR A 340 -1.82 26.15 28.58
N ILE A 341 -2.30 26.30 29.82
CA ILE A 341 -2.12 27.53 30.62
C ILE A 341 -0.62 27.80 30.82
N SER A 342 0.16 26.80 31.20
CA SER A 342 1.59 26.97 31.47
C SER A 342 2.38 27.32 30.21
N THR A 343 2.02 26.76 29.06
CA THR A 343 2.66 27.10 27.78
C THR A 343 2.40 28.55 27.41
N TYR A 344 1.13 28.99 27.47
CA TYR A 344 0.77 30.38 27.20
C TYR A 344 1.41 31.36 28.19
N GLN A 345 1.43 31.02 29.48
CA GLN A 345 2.06 31.85 30.52
C GLN A 345 3.57 31.99 30.30
N LEU A 346 4.26 30.90 29.94
CA LEU A 346 5.69 30.95 29.64
C LEU A 346 5.99 31.88 28.46
N GLU A 347 5.21 31.79 27.38
CA GLU A 347 5.35 32.67 26.21
C GLU A 347 5.10 34.15 26.57
N ALA A 348 4.08 34.42 27.39
CA ALA A 348 3.78 35.75 27.87
C ALA A 348 4.90 36.32 28.77
N ILE A 349 5.47 35.50 29.66
CA ILE A 349 6.62 35.87 30.50
C ILE A 349 7.85 36.17 29.64
N ILE A 350 8.17 35.32 28.65
CA ILE A 350 9.30 35.53 27.73
C ILE A 350 9.12 36.85 26.95
N LYS A 351 7.91 37.14 26.48
CA LYS A 351 7.62 38.40 25.80
C LYS A 351 7.87 39.60 26.71
N LYS A 352 7.31 39.60 27.93
CA LYS A 352 7.54 40.65 28.93
C LYS A 352 9.03 40.80 29.27
N TRP A 353 9.75 39.69 29.36
CA TRP A 353 11.19 39.66 29.62
C TRP A 353 11.99 40.32 28.49
N ASN A 354 11.63 40.06 27.24
CA ASN A 354 12.29 40.67 26.08
C ASN A 354 12.00 42.16 25.93
N ASP A 355 10.90 42.66 26.52
CA ASP A 355 10.55 44.08 26.55
C ASP A 355 11.30 44.86 27.67
N LEU A 356 11.89 44.16 28.67
CA LEU A 356 12.60 44.79 29.80
C LEU A 356 13.76 45.72 29.41
N PRO A 357 14.61 45.43 28.40
CA PRO A 357 15.75 46.30 28.05
C PRO A 357 15.37 47.77 27.81
N GLY A 358 14.16 48.04 27.30
CA GLY A 358 13.66 49.41 27.10
C GLY A 358 13.47 50.21 28.39
N PHE A 359 13.28 49.53 29.52
CA PHE A 359 13.10 50.16 30.84
C PHE A 359 14.42 50.43 31.57
N PHE A 360 15.53 49.85 31.11
CA PHE A 360 16.87 50.14 31.66
C PHE A 360 17.47 51.42 31.08
N ALA A 361 17.12 51.77 29.83
CA ALA A 361 17.64 52.95 29.13
C ALA A 361 17.55 54.30 29.89
N PRO A 362 16.46 54.62 30.62
CA PRO A 362 16.36 55.89 31.35
C PRO A 362 17.11 55.93 32.69
N ILE A 363 17.74 54.84 33.15
CA ILE A 363 18.38 54.78 34.48
C ILE A 363 19.90 54.97 34.35
N LYS A 364 20.44 56.02 34.98
CA LYS A 364 21.87 56.37 34.91
C LYS A 364 22.77 55.38 35.67
N VAL A 365 22.34 54.94 36.86
CA VAL A 365 23.05 53.97 37.70
C VAL A 365 22.03 52.98 38.23
N ILE A 366 22.23 51.68 37.94
CA ILE A 366 21.28 50.63 38.36
C ILE A 366 21.46 50.34 39.86
N PRO A 367 20.40 50.50 40.69
CA PRO A 367 20.43 50.12 42.09
C PRO A 367 20.69 48.62 42.32
N GLU A 368 21.38 48.29 43.41
CA GLU A 368 21.70 46.89 43.78
C GLU A 368 20.45 46.01 43.95
N VAL A 369 19.37 46.58 44.47
CA VAL A 369 18.07 45.89 44.61
C VAL A 369 17.48 45.50 43.25
N ILE A 370 17.58 46.38 42.24
CA ILE A 370 17.11 46.09 40.88
C ILE A 370 18.02 45.06 40.21
N ASN A 371 19.34 45.18 40.38
CA ASN A 371 20.29 44.23 39.81
C ASN A 371 20.13 42.81 40.39
N SER A 372 19.97 42.69 41.71
CA SER A 372 19.73 41.40 42.37
C SER A 372 18.41 40.76 41.96
N LEU A 373 17.33 41.55 41.86
CA LEU A 373 16.03 41.06 41.40
C LEU A 373 16.07 40.62 39.93
N ASN A 374 16.78 41.37 39.08
CA ASN A 374 16.98 40.99 37.69
C ASN A 374 17.76 39.68 37.55
N LEU A 375 18.82 39.49 38.34
CA LEU A 375 19.59 38.23 38.35
C LEU A 375 18.70 37.05 38.79
N GLN A 376 17.96 37.20 39.89
CA GLN A 376 17.05 36.17 40.40
C GLN A 376 15.97 35.80 39.37
N ALA A 377 15.33 36.79 38.75
CA ALA A 377 14.31 36.55 37.72
C ALA A 377 14.90 35.92 36.44
N THR A 378 16.16 36.21 36.11
CA THR A 378 16.88 35.58 34.98
C THR A 378 17.15 34.10 35.27
N GLU A 379 17.71 33.81 36.44
CA GLU A 379 18.03 32.44 36.87
C GLU A 379 16.76 31.59 36.95
N HIS A 380 15.68 32.15 37.51
CA HIS A 380 14.40 31.46 37.63
C HIS A 380 13.74 31.21 36.28
N LEU A 381 13.80 32.16 35.34
CA LEU A 381 13.33 31.94 33.96
C LEU A 381 14.03 30.75 33.29
N ASN A 382 15.36 30.66 33.44
CA ASN A 382 16.14 29.55 32.88
C ASN A 382 15.75 28.20 33.52
N ILE A 383 15.49 28.18 34.83
CA ILE A 383 15.01 27.00 35.55
C ILE A 383 13.65 26.56 35.00
N ILE A 384 12.70 27.49 34.86
CA ILE A 384 11.34 27.23 34.37
C ILE A 384 11.36 26.73 32.92
N GLN A 385 12.18 27.34 32.05
CA GLN A 385 12.35 26.88 30.66
C GLN A 385 12.88 25.44 30.60
N LYS A 386 13.87 25.11 31.43
CA LYS A 386 14.40 23.75 31.54
C LYS A 386 13.36 22.77 32.07
N GLN A 387 12.62 23.15 33.11
CA GLN A 387 11.53 22.34 33.69
C GLN A 387 10.45 22.02 32.64
N ASN A 388 10.03 23.00 31.83
CA ASN A 388 9.06 22.78 30.75
C ASN A 388 9.53 21.69 29.75
N LEU A 389 10.81 21.72 29.35
CA LEU A 389 11.39 20.71 28.46
C LEU A 389 11.39 19.32 29.12
N THR A 390 11.79 19.25 30.39
CA THR A 390 11.77 18.01 31.16
C THR A 390 10.36 17.44 31.28
N LEU A 391 9.34 18.26 31.49
CA LEU A 391 7.95 17.81 31.60
C LEU A 391 7.40 17.29 30.28
N ARG A 392 7.74 17.93 29.15
CA ARG A 392 7.39 17.41 27.82
C ARG A 392 8.03 16.06 27.54
N GLN A 393 9.29 15.87 27.96
CA GLN A 393 9.97 14.59 27.87
C GLN A 393 9.35 13.53 28.80
N ALA A 394 8.95 13.92 30.01
CA ALA A 394 8.30 13.03 30.96
C ALA A 394 6.94 12.54 30.44
N GLU A 395 6.12 13.42 29.86
CA GLU A 395 4.85 13.06 29.21
C GLU A 395 5.07 12.04 28.08
N GLN A 396 6.04 12.27 27.19
CA GLN A 396 6.34 11.33 26.11
C GLN A 396 6.85 9.99 26.63
N THR A 397 7.74 10.01 27.63
CA THR A 397 8.27 8.79 28.27
C THR A 397 7.15 7.96 28.90
N LEU A 398 6.17 8.62 29.52
CA LEU A 398 4.98 7.97 30.08
C LEU A 398 4.13 7.30 28.99
N ILE A 399 3.89 8.00 27.87
CA ILE A 399 3.15 7.45 26.72
C ILE A 399 3.86 6.19 26.20
N ASP A 400 5.18 6.27 25.99
CA ASP A 400 5.98 5.17 25.45
C ASP A 400 6.02 3.98 26.43
N SER A 401 6.15 4.23 27.73
CA SER A 401 6.13 3.23 28.79
C SER A 401 4.79 2.46 28.84
N ILE A 402 3.66 3.18 28.79
CA ILE A 402 2.33 2.58 28.77
C ILE A 402 2.11 1.76 27.48
N ALA A 403 2.54 2.27 26.33
CA ALA A 403 2.45 1.55 25.06
C ALA A 403 3.27 0.24 25.08
N ALA A 404 4.49 0.27 25.64
CA ALA A 404 5.32 -0.91 25.80
C ALA A 404 4.65 -1.97 26.69
N ARG A 405 4.06 -1.57 27.82
CA ARG A 405 3.30 -2.47 28.71
C ARG A 405 2.05 -3.06 28.03
N LYS A 406 1.31 -2.26 27.27
CA LYS A 406 0.18 -2.76 26.46
C LYS A 406 0.62 -3.78 25.41
N THR A 407 1.79 -3.58 24.80
CA THR A 407 2.36 -4.54 23.84
C THR A 407 2.70 -5.88 24.50
N ILE A 408 3.15 -5.86 25.76
CA ILE A 408 3.36 -7.08 26.56
C ILE A 408 2.04 -7.82 26.77
N ILE A 409 0.97 -7.12 27.17
CA ILE A 409 -0.36 -7.72 27.35
C ILE A 409 -0.87 -8.35 26.05
N LEU A 410 -0.71 -7.67 24.91
CA LEU A 410 -1.07 -8.23 23.59
C LEU A 410 -0.25 -9.48 23.23
N SER A 411 1.03 -9.51 23.61
CA SER A 411 1.86 -10.70 23.43
C SER A 411 1.37 -11.87 24.28
N LEU A 412 0.98 -11.59 25.53
CA LEU A 412 0.39 -12.59 26.43
C LEU A 412 -0.98 -13.08 25.93
N GLN A 413 -1.79 -12.22 25.33
CA GLN A 413 -3.05 -12.60 24.69
C GLN A 413 -2.81 -13.61 23.56
N LYS A 414 -1.87 -13.34 22.65
CA LYS A 414 -1.53 -14.27 21.56
C LYS A 414 -1.08 -15.63 22.10
N LEU A 415 -0.28 -15.64 23.17
CA LEU A 415 0.12 -16.89 23.84
C LEU A 415 -1.08 -17.61 24.47
N ALA A 416 -2.03 -16.88 25.07
CA ALA A 416 -3.26 -17.46 25.60
C ALA A 416 -4.13 -18.07 24.48
N GLU A 417 -4.24 -17.42 23.31
CA GLU A 417 -4.92 -17.95 22.12
C GLU A 417 -4.27 -19.26 21.64
N ILE A 418 -2.94 -19.31 21.60
CA ILE A 418 -2.20 -20.55 21.30
C ILE A 418 -2.55 -21.63 22.32
N GLN A 419 -2.42 -21.35 23.62
CA GLN A 419 -2.72 -22.30 24.69
C GLN A 419 -4.17 -22.82 24.60
N PHE A 420 -5.13 -21.93 24.31
CA PHE A 420 -6.53 -22.29 24.13
C PHE A 420 -6.72 -23.23 22.95
N ASN A 421 -6.23 -22.85 21.76
CA ASN A 421 -6.37 -23.65 20.54
C ASN A 421 -5.70 -25.02 20.68
N VAL A 422 -4.49 -25.07 21.22
CA VAL A 422 -3.78 -26.33 21.50
C VAL A 422 -4.59 -27.19 22.46
N THR A 423 -5.12 -26.63 23.54
CA THR A 423 -5.94 -27.37 24.51
C THR A 423 -7.24 -27.91 23.89
N GLN A 424 -7.88 -27.16 22.99
CA GLN A 424 -9.07 -27.62 22.27
C GLN A 424 -8.76 -28.82 21.37
N LEU A 425 -7.64 -28.77 20.64
CA LEU A 425 -7.20 -29.88 19.81
C LEU A 425 -6.85 -31.11 20.64
N LEU A 426 -6.14 -30.93 21.77
CA LEU A 426 -5.79 -32.02 22.69
C LEU A 426 -7.01 -32.70 23.34
N LYS A 427 -8.13 -31.98 23.49
CA LYS A 427 -9.38 -32.54 24.03
C LYS A 427 -10.18 -33.37 23.02
N ARG A 428 -9.90 -33.24 21.72
CA ARG A 428 -10.60 -34.01 20.69
C ARG A 428 -10.16 -35.48 20.77
N SER A 429 -11.13 -36.38 20.87
CA SER A 429 -10.92 -37.83 20.85
C SER A 429 -11.54 -38.41 19.58
N PRO A 430 -10.82 -38.44 18.45
CA PRO A 430 -11.37 -38.90 17.18
C PRO A 430 -11.67 -40.40 17.25
N THR A 431 -12.87 -40.79 16.81
CA THR A 431 -13.37 -42.16 16.85
C THR A 431 -13.27 -42.86 15.50
N THR A 432 -13.39 -42.12 14.40
CA THR A 432 -13.29 -42.65 13.04
C THR A 432 -11.93 -42.33 12.40
N GLN A 433 -11.53 -43.07 11.36
CA GLN A 433 -10.29 -42.80 10.64
C GLN A 433 -10.30 -41.43 9.95
N GLU A 434 -11.48 -41.02 9.47
CA GLU A 434 -11.65 -39.71 8.83
C GLU A 434 -11.48 -38.57 9.84
N GLU A 435 -12.06 -38.69 11.03
CA GLU A 435 -11.84 -37.74 12.11
C GLU A 435 -10.35 -37.66 12.52
N LYS A 436 -9.64 -38.79 12.50
CA LYS A 436 -8.19 -38.83 12.78
C LYS A 436 -7.39 -38.08 11.71
N LYS A 437 -7.69 -38.29 10.42
CA LYS A 437 -7.07 -37.58 9.30
C LYS A 437 -7.26 -36.07 9.42
N VAL A 438 -8.50 -35.63 9.61
CA VAL A 438 -8.83 -34.21 9.79
C VAL A 438 -8.09 -33.61 10.98
N LEU A 439 -8.06 -34.33 12.11
CA LEU A 439 -7.35 -33.85 13.30
C LEU A 439 -5.83 -33.72 13.07
N VAL A 440 -5.19 -34.66 12.36
CA VAL A 440 -3.75 -34.54 12.01
C VAL A 440 -3.49 -33.27 11.18
N LEU A 441 -4.33 -32.99 10.18
CA LEU A 441 -4.20 -31.80 9.34
C LEU A 441 -4.42 -30.50 10.13
N GLU A 442 -5.44 -30.45 11.00
CA GLU A 442 -5.69 -29.30 11.86
C GLU A 442 -4.53 -29.06 12.84
N ILE A 443 -3.97 -30.13 13.41
CA ILE A 443 -2.80 -30.04 14.28
C ILE A 443 -1.59 -29.49 13.51
N GLU A 444 -1.34 -30.00 12.29
CA GLU A 444 -0.22 -29.55 11.46
C GLU A 444 -0.31 -28.07 11.10
N LEU A 445 -1.50 -27.62 10.67
CA LEU A 445 -1.76 -26.21 10.37
C LEU A 445 -1.59 -25.33 11.61
N THR A 446 -2.03 -25.82 12.77
CA THR A 446 -1.88 -25.12 14.05
C THR A 446 -0.42 -25.05 14.48
N GLN A 447 0.36 -26.13 14.32
CA GLN A 447 1.80 -26.16 14.60
C GLN A 447 2.55 -25.15 13.74
N ALA A 448 2.26 -25.06 12.44
CA ALA A 448 2.88 -24.07 11.55
C ALA A 448 2.64 -22.62 12.02
N LYS A 449 1.40 -22.30 12.43
CA LYS A 449 1.05 -20.99 12.99
C LYS A 449 1.76 -20.72 14.32
N ILE A 450 1.86 -21.73 15.18
CA ILE A 450 2.55 -21.64 16.46
C ILE A 450 4.03 -21.35 16.25
N THR A 451 4.70 -22.06 15.33
CA THR A 451 6.14 -21.84 15.06
C THR A 451 6.42 -20.40 14.62
N ASP A 452 5.61 -19.85 13.72
CA ASP A 452 5.76 -18.45 13.29
C ASP A 452 5.55 -17.47 14.46
N LEU A 453 4.46 -17.62 15.21
CA LEU A 453 4.15 -16.74 16.34
C LEU A 453 5.17 -16.84 17.48
N MET A 454 5.64 -18.05 17.81
CA MET A 454 6.67 -18.26 18.83
C MET A 454 7.99 -17.62 18.42
N GLY A 455 8.42 -17.77 17.15
CA GLY A 455 9.63 -17.12 16.65
C GLY A 455 9.59 -15.59 16.73
N GLN A 456 8.42 -14.99 16.50
CA GLN A 456 8.23 -13.54 16.70
C GLN A 456 8.33 -13.15 18.18
N LEU A 457 7.75 -13.95 19.08
CA LEU A 457 7.65 -13.67 20.51
C LEU A 457 8.95 -13.97 21.29
N GLU A 458 9.78 -14.90 20.84
CA GLU A 458 11.09 -15.22 21.46
C GLU A 458 12.07 -14.03 21.45
N SER A 459 11.90 -13.11 20.50
CA SER A 459 12.68 -11.86 20.46
C SER A 459 12.33 -10.88 21.60
N ASN A 460 11.20 -11.10 22.27
CA ASN A 460 10.73 -10.25 23.36
C ASN A 460 11.55 -10.50 24.64
N LYS A 461 12.22 -9.46 25.14
CA LYS A 461 13.07 -9.55 26.33
C LYS A 461 12.28 -9.62 27.64
N ASN A 462 10.98 -9.36 27.63
CA ASN A 462 10.15 -9.27 28.83
C ASN A 462 9.95 -10.63 29.52
N ASP A 463 10.17 -10.66 30.85
CA ASP A 463 10.15 -11.89 31.64
C ASP A 463 8.76 -12.53 31.75
N ALA A 464 7.67 -11.74 31.73
CA ALA A 464 6.31 -12.27 31.75
C ALA A 464 5.99 -13.05 30.46
N VAL A 465 6.41 -12.51 29.31
CA VAL A 465 6.25 -13.18 28.01
C VAL A 465 7.06 -14.47 27.98
N LYS A 466 8.32 -14.44 28.45
CA LYS A 466 9.17 -15.64 28.56
C LYS A 466 8.56 -16.72 29.45
N ALA A 467 8.11 -16.36 30.64
CA ALA A 467 7.45 -17.30 31.56
C ALA A 467 6.21 -17.94 30.91
N LYS A 468 5.44 -17.16 30.14
CA LYS A 468 4.27 -17.67 29.42
C LYS A 468 4.64 -18.56 28.23
N ILE A 469 5.73 -18.25 27.52
CA ILE A 469 6.33 -19.11 26.49
C ILE A 469 6.72 -20.46 27.10
N GLU A 470 7.47 -20.45 28.20
CA GLU A 470 7.90 -21.65 28.92
C GLU A 470 6.70 -22.51 29.37
N ALA A 471 5.61 -21.89 29.82
CA ALA A 471 4.37 -22.58 30.16
C ALA A 471 3.62 -23.15 28.94
N THR A 472 3.85 -22.60 27.73
CA THR A 472 3.18 -23.01 26.48
C THR A 472 3.91 -24.15 25.78
N GLU A 473 5.24 -24.18 25.86
CA GLU A 473 6.08 -25.26 25.30
C GLU A 473 5.62 -26.69 25.62
N PRO A 474 5.28 -27.07 26.87
CA PRO A 474 4.85 -28.44 27.17
C PRO A 474 3.56 -28.82 26.44
N LEU A 475 2.63 -27.87 26.24
CA LEU A 475 1.40 -28.09 25.47
C LEU A 475 1.71 -28.33 23.99
N ILE A 476 2.66 -27.58 23.42
CA ILE A 476 3.11 -27.74 22.03
C ILE A 476 3.78 -29.10 21.85
N LYS A 477 4.64 -29.51 22.80
CA LYS A 477 5.29 -30.83 22.81
C LYS A 477 4.26 -31.96 22.91
N GLU A 478 3.24 -31.81 23.74
CA GLU A 478 2.15 -32.79 23.85
C GLU A 478 1.32 -32.86 22.56
N LEU A 479 1.03 -31.72 21.93
CA LEU A 479 0.33 -31.68 20.63
C LEU A 479 1.11 -32.43 19.54
N ALA A 480 2.43 -32.25 19.49
CA ALA A 480 3.28 -33.00 18.58
C ALA A 480 3.25 -34.50 18.87
N ARG A 481 3.26 -34.90 20.15
CA ARG A 481 3.13 -36.31 20.55
C ARG A 481 1.81 -36.93 20.10
N VAL A 482 0.70 -36.22 20.28
CA VAL A 482 -0.63 -36.66 19.83
C VAL A 482 -0.69 -36.79 18.31
N LYS A 483 -0.15 -35.82 17.55
CA LYS A 483 -0.04 -35.93 16.09
C LYS A 483 0.72 -37.20 15.68
N THR A 484 1.90 -37.44 16.26
CA THR A 484 2.70 -38.63 15.97
C THR A 484 1.91 -39.91 16.29
N ALA A 485 1.22 -39.97 17.44
CA ALA A 485 0.41 -41.13 17.80
C ALA A 485 -0.72 -41.39 16.78
N LEU A 486 -1.44 -40.35 16.35
CA LEU A 486 -2.50 -40.45 15.34
C LEU A 486 -1.96 -40.91 13.98
N GLN A 487 -0.82 -40.38 13.55
CA GLN A 487 -0.15 -40.82 12.32
C GLN A 487 0.25 -42.31 12.40
N ILE A 488 0.79 -42.76 13.53
CA ILE A 488 1.10 -44.18 13.76
C ILE A 488 -0.17 -45.04 13.70
N GLU A 489 -1.26 -44.61 14.33
CA GLU A 489 -2.54 -45.33 14.31
C GLU A 489 -3.11 -45.45 12.89
N LEU A 490 -3.11 -44.35 12.12
CA LEU A 490 -3.57 -44.33 10.72
C LEU A 490 -2.76 -45.30 9.85
N LEU A 491 -1.43 -45.26 9.94
CA LEU A 491 -0.53 -46.15 9.19
C LEU A 491 -0.60 -47.61 9.67
N THR A 492 -0.89 -47.84 10.95
CA THR A 492 -1.10 -49.21 11.46
C THR A 492 -2.46 -49.75 11.02
N HIS A 493 -3.47 -48.89 10.90
CA HIS A 493 -4.75 -49.29 10.34
C HIS A 493 -4.62 -49.65 8.86
N THR A 494 -3.92 -48.84 8.05
CA THR A 494 -3.67 -49.20 6.64
C THR A 494 -2.89 -50.51 6.52
N GLU A 495 -1.96 -50.78 7.43
CA GLU A 495 -1.27 -52.08 7.52
C GLU A 495 -2.21 -53.26 7.80
N SER A 496 -3.14 -53.10 8.75
CA SER A 496 -4.14 -54.13 9.06
C SER A 496 -5.09 -54.35 7.89
N GLU A 497 -5.51 -53.28 7.22
CA GLU A 497 -6.41 -53.31 6.06
C GLU A 497 -5.74 -53.93 4.84
N TYR A 498 -4.48 -53.60 4.59
CA TYR A 498 -3.67 -54.27 3.57
C TYR A 498 -3.60 -55.77 3.84
N SER A 499 -3.25 -56.17 5.07
CA SER A 499 -3.18 -57.60 5.44
C SER A 499 -4.52 -58.30 5.26
N ARG A 500 -5.63 -57.66 5.65
CA ARG A 500 -6.99 -58.19 5.48
C ARG A 500 -7.37 -58.36 4.02
N LEU A 501 -7.16 -57.32 3.22
CA LEU A 501 -7.45 -57.33 1.78
C LEU A 501 -6.68 -58.46 1.10
N PHE A 502 -5.37 -58.52 1.32
CA PHE A 502 -4.50 -59.52 0.66
C PHE A 502 -4.59 -60.94 1.22
N ALA A 503 -5.06 -61.14 2.45
CA ALA A 503 -5.36 -62.48 2.97
C ALA A 503 -6.60 -63.10 2.30
N SER A 504 -7.54 -62.26 1.84
CA SER A 504 -8.79 -62.71 1.20
C SER A 504 -8.69 -62.85 -0.33
N ILE A 505 -7.60 -62.39 -0.93
CA ILE A 505 -7.44 -62.31 -2.38
C ILE A 505 -6.61 -63.49 -2.88
N ASP A 506 -7.26 -64.34 -3.66
CA ASP A 506 -6.61 -65.35 -4.49
C ASP A 506 -6.73 -64.93 -5.97
N LEU A 507 -5.76 -64.14 -6.44
CA LEU A 507 -5.76 -63.67 -7.83
C LEU A 507 -5.60 -64.81 -8.83
N GLU A 508 -4.83 -65.85 -8.47
CA GLU A 508 -4.53 -66.95 -9.37
C GLU A 508 -5.79 -67.75 -9.67
N ASN A 509 -6.62 -68.06 -8.68
CA ASN A 509 -7.83 -68.87 -8.88
C ASN A 509 -9.09 -68.05 -9.21
N ALA A 510 -9.06 -66.73 -9.02
CA ALA A 510 -10.17 -65.86 -9.40
C ALA A 510 -10.42 -65.87 -10.92
N ASN A 511 -11.70 -65.91 -11.33
CA ASN A 511 -12.09 -65.68 -12.73
C ASN A 511 -11.99 -64.19 -13.10
N ARG A 512 -12.15 -63.85 -14.39
CA ARG A 512 -12.07 -62.46 -14.90
C ARG A 512 -13.02 -61.49 -14.19
N SER A 513 -14.25 -61.91 -13.87
CA SER A 513 -15.23 -61.08 -13.17
C SER A 513 -14.80 -60.79 -11.72
N SER A 514 -14.34 -61.82 -11.00
CA SER A 514 -13.82 -61.70 -9.65
C SER A 514 -12.56 -60.83 -9.61
N ARG A 515 -11.65 -60.97 -10.58
CA ARG A 515 -10.47 -60.10 -10.74
C ARG A 515 -10.84 -58.64 -10.96
N THR A 516 -11.90 -58.36 -11.71
CA THR A 516 -12.40 -56.99 -11.90
C THR A 516 -12.89 -56.39 -10.59
N GLN A 517 -13.65 -57.15 -9.79
CA GLN A 517 -14.11 -56.71 -8.46
C GLN A 517 -12.94 -56.50 -7.49
N ILE A 518 -11.97 -57.42 -7.48
CA ILE A 518 -10.75 -57.30 -6.67
C ILE A 518 -9.96 -56.04 -7.08
N SER A 519 -9.81 -55.77 -8.38
CA SER A 519 -9.15 -54.55 -8.88
C SER A 519 -9.83 -53.27 -8.40
N GLN A 520 -11.18 -53.25 -8.37
CA GLN A 520 -11.94 -52.11 -7.85
C GLN A 520 -11.72 -51.92 -6.34
N GLN A 521 -11.74 -52.99 -5.55
CA GLN A 521 -11.44 -52.93 -4.11
C GLN A 521 -10.01 -52.45 -3.85
N MET A 522 -9.04 -52.97 -4.62
CA MET A 522 -7.65 -52.51 -4.56
C MET A 522 -7.52 -51.02 -4.90
N ARG A 523 -8.26 -50.51 -5.89
CA ARG A 523 -8.25 -49.08 -6.25
C ARG A 523 -8.85 -48.19 -5.16
N ILE A 524 -9.94 -48.60 -4.52
CA ILE A 524 -10.51 -47.85 -3.39
C ILE A 524 -9.49 -47.78 -2.25
N PHE A 525 -8.82 -48.90 -1.96
CA PHE A 525 -7.79 -48.95 -0.94
C PHE A 525 -6.51 -48.18 -1.32
N GLU A 526 -6.12 -48.19 -2.60
CA GLU A 526 -5.03 -47.39 -3.16
C GLU A 526 -5.23 -45.91 -2.85
N ASN A 527 -6.40 -45.36 -3.20
CA ASN A 527 -6.74 -43.96 -2.92
C ASN A 527 -6.70 -43.65 -1.42
N TYR A 528 -7.26 -44.53 -0.58
CA TYR A 528 -7.23 -44.36 0.88
C TYR A 528 -5.80 -44.38 1.44
N LEU A 529 -4.95 -45.26 0.91
CA LEU A 529 -3.54 -45.38 1.30
C LEU A 529 -2.72 -44.17 0.87
N GLU A 530 -2.91 -43.67 -0.36
CA GLU A 530 -2.28 -42.46 -0.88
C GLU A 530 -2.59 -41.24 -0.01
N GLU A 531 -3.87 -41.01 0.28
CA GLU A 531 -4.31 -39.91 1.12
C GLU A 531 -3.70 -40.01 2.54
N THR A 532 -3.65 -41.22 3.10
CA THR A 532 -3.03 -41.44 4.41
C THR A 532 -1.52 -41.18 4.39
N ILE A 533 -0.83 -41.56 3.31
CA ILE A 533 0.60 -41.28 3.11
C ILE A 533 0.84 -39.77 3.02
N GLU A 534 0.03 -39.05 2.25
CA GLU A 534 0.13 -37.59 2.09
C GLU A 534 -0.04 -36.86 3.43
N ILE A 535 -1.02 -37.25 4.24
CA ILE A 535 -1.26 -36.68 5.58
C ILE A 535 -0.09 -36.94 6.54
N CYS A 536 0.65 -38.03 6.32
CA CYS A 536 1.75 -38.43 7.21
C CYS A 536 3.13 -37.91 6.75
N VAL A 537 3.26 -37.41 5.52
CA VAL A 537 4.57 -37.19 4.86
C VAL A 537 5.46 -36.14 5.54
N HIS A 538 4.87 -35.10 6.16
CA HIS A 538 5.61 -34.00 6.79
C HIS A 538 6.04 -34.29 8.24
N THR A 539 6.42 -35.53 8.52
CA THR A 539 6.87 -35.95 9.85
C THR A 539 8.39 -36.09 9.90
N GLN A 540 8.97 -35.77 11.06
CA GLN A 540 10.37 -36.05 11.37
C GLN A 540 10.51 -37.25 12.34
N ASP A 541 9.39 -37.82 12.79
CA ASP A 541 9.40 -38.95 13.69
C ASP A 541 9.87 -40.22 12.98
N LYS A 542 10.89 -40.86 13.54
CA LYS A 542 11.52 -42.04 12.94
C LYS A 542 10.54 -43.20 12.77
N VAL A 543 9.63 -43.42 13.72
CA VAL A 543 8.67 -44.53 13.69
C VAL A 543 7.62 -44.29 12.60
N VAL A 544 7.13 -43.05 12.46
CA VAL A 544 6.20 -42.70 11.38
C VAL A 544 6.88 -42.84 10.02
N LEU A 545 8.14 -42.40 9.88
CA LEU A 545 8.92 -42.56 8.64
C LEU A 545 9.11 -44.03 8.24
N GLU A 546 9.44 -44.92 9.18
CA GLU A 546 9.56 -46.36 8.93
C GLU A 546 8.24 -46.96 8.44
N LYS A 547 7.11 -46.57 9.05
CA LYS A 547 5.78 -47.01 8.63
C LYS A 547 5.36 -46.42 7.28
N LEU A 548 5.73 -45.18 6.97
CA LEU A 548 5.53 -44.54 5.67
C LEU A 548 6.27 -45.27 4.55
N ILE A 549 7.52 -45.67 4.78
CA ILE A 549 8.30 -46.45 3.81
C ILE A 549 7.60 -47.78 3.53
N LEU A 550 7.11 -48.45 4.58
CA LEU A 550 6.35 -49.70 4.43
C LEU A 550 5.02 -49.49 3.68
N ALA A 551 4.29 -48.41 3.98
CA ALA A 551 3.05 -48.03 3.29
C ALA A 551 3.29 -47.75 1.80
N ASN A 552 4.34 -47.00 1.45
CA ASN A 552 4.72 -46.76 0.04
C ASN A 552 5.08 -48.06 -0.68
N LYS A 553 5.87 -48.95 -0.06
CA LYS A 553 6.20 -50.26 -0.65
C LYS A 553 4.95 -51.10 -0.91
N ARG A 554 3.94 -51.02 -0.03
CA ARG A 554 2.64 -51.68 -0.20
C ARG A 554 1.80 -51.06 -1.30
N LEU A 555 1.81 -49.72 -1.42
CA LEU A 555 1.19 -49.00 -2.53
C LEU A 555 1.75 -49.46 -3.87
N ASP A 556 3.07 -49.56 -3.99
CA ASP A 556 3.74 -50.08 -5.19
C ASP A 556 3.36 -51.54 -5.48
N ALA A 557 3.23 -52.38 -4.44
CA ALA A 557 2.79 -53.76 -4.59
C ALA A 557 1.33 -53.87 -5.09
N ILE A 558 0.43 -53.00 -4.61
CA ILE A 558 -0.96 -52.91 -5.09
C ILE A 558 -0.97 -52.52 -6.58
N ARG A 559 -0.25 -51.45 -6.93
CA ARG A 559 -0.13 -50.96 -8.31
C ARG A 559 0.42 -52.04 -9.23
N HIS A 560 1.48 -52.74 -8.82
CA HIS A 560 2.05 -53.85 -9.58
C HIS A 560 1.02 -54.97 -9.81
N LYS A 561 0.27 -55.38 -8.77
CA LYS A 561 -0.76 -56.42 -8.93
C LYS A 561 -1.89 -55.98 -9.86
N MET A 562 -2.33 -54.73 -9.76
CA MET A 562 -3.39 -54.18 -10.62
C MET A 562 -2.97 -53.97 -12.07
N GLN A 563 -1.77 -53.44 -12.30
CA GLN A 563 -1.32 -53.00 -13.63
C GLN A 563 -0.57 -54.10 -14.40
N VAL A 564 0.00 -55.09 -13.70
CA VAL A 564 0.82 -56.14 -14.31
C VAL A 564 0.19 -57.51 -14.13
N VAL A 565 -0.10 -57.92 -12.89
CA VAL A 565 -0.50 -59.31 -12.59
C VAL A 565 -1.92 -59.62 -13.09
N ILE A 566 -2.91 -58.76 -12.80
CA ILE A 566 -4.30 -58.98 -13.24
C ILE A 566 -4.41 -59.01 -14.78
N PRO A 567 -3.86 -58.04 -15.54
CA PRO A 567 -3.91 -58.09 -17.00
C PRO A 567 -3.20 -59.31 -17.59
N LEU A 568 -2.09 -59.75 -16.99
CA LEU A 568 -1.38 -60.95 -17.43
C LEU A 568 -2.22 -62.21 -17.22
N LEU A 569 -2.88 -62.33 -16.07
CA LEU A 569 -3.82 -63.42 -15.80
C LEU A 569 -5.00 -63.42 -16.79
N ASP A 570 -5.56 -62.26 -17.13
CA ASP A 570 -6.66 -62.13 -18.08
C ASP A 570 -6.24 -62.58 -19.50
N GLN A 571 -4.99 -62.29 -19.89
CA GLN A 571 -4.40 -62.76 -21.15
C GLN A 571 -4.15 -64.28 -21.14
N VAL A 572 -3.71 -64.85 -20.02
CA VAL A 572 -3.50 -66.30 -19.90
C VAL A 572 -4.82 -67.06 -20.02
N ASP A 573 -5.90 -66.57 -19.40
CA ASP A 573 -7.23 -67.16 -19.61
C ASP A 573 -7.66 -67.06 -21.07
N ASP A 574 -7.37 -65.94 -21.74
CA ASP A 574 -7.70 -65.77 -23.17
C ASP A 574 -7.02 -66.83 -24.04
N ILE A 575 -5.74 -67.05 -23.77
CA ILE A 575 -4.92 -68.05 -24.46
C ILE A 575 -5.47 -69.46 -24.17
N SER A 576 -5.81 -69.75 -22.91
CA SER A 576 -6.40 -71.03 -22.51
C SER A 576 -7.72 -71.29 -23.22
N GLU A 577 -8.64 -70.30 -23.23
CA GLU A 577 -9.92 -70.38 -23.94
C GLU A 577 -9.71 -70.63 -25.44
N ARG A 578 -8.77 -69.92 -26.08
CA ARG A 578 -8.45 -70.11 -27.50
C ARG A 578 -7.86 -71.49 -27.79
N TYR A 579 -6.98 -72.01 -26.95
CA TYR A 579 -6.47 -73.38 -27.09
C TYR A 579 -7.57 -74.43 -26.89
N ALA A 580 -8.49 -74.23 -25.94
CA ALA A 580 -9.65 -75.09 -25.76
C ALA A 580 -10.56 -75.09 -26.99
N MET A 581 -10.79 -73.92 -27.62
CA MET A 581 -11.51 -73.82 -28.89
C MET A 581 -10.80 -74.60 -30.01
N LEU A 582 -9.48 -74.48 -30.14
CA LEU A 582 -8.70 -75.23 -31.14
C LEU A 582 -8.74 -76.76 -30.91
N LEU A 583 -8.68 -77.22 -29.65
CA LEU A 583 -8.86 -78.64 -29.33
C LEU A 583 -10.26 -79.13 -29.70
N ASN A 584 -11.30 -78.33 -29.45
CA ASN A 584 -12.66 -78.66 -29.86
C ASN A 584 -12.82 -78.68 -31.39
N GLU A 585 -12.22 -77.73 -32.12
CA GLU A 585 -12.13 -77.78 -33.59
C GLU A 585 -11.41 -79.07 -34.04
N ALA A 586 -10.33 -79.47 -33.35
CA ALA A 586 -9.54 -80.64 -33.68
C ALA A 586 -10.30 -81.96 -33.50
N GLY A 587 -11.17 -82.04 -32.48
CA GLY A 587 -12.05 -83.20 -32.25
C GLY A 587 -13.10 -83.41 -33.34
N ASN A 588 -13.39 -82.37 -34.14
CA ASN A 588 -14.37 -82.42 -35.24
C ASN A 588 -13.72 -82.57 -36.63
N LEU A 589 -12.41 -82.85 -36.70
CA LEU A 589 -11.71 -82.99 -37.98
C LEU A 589 -12.12 -84.28 -38.71
N PRO A 590 -12.41 -84.21 -40.03
CA PRO A 590 -12.63 -85.41 -40.84
C PRO A 590 -11.35 -86.24 -40.94
N PRO A 591 -11.39 -87.57 -40.73
CA PRO A 591 -10.20 -88.41 -40.69
C PRO A 591 -9.39 -88.43 -42.00
N ASP A 592 -10.07 -88.17 -43.12
CA ASP A 592 -9.50 -88.30 -44.48
C ASP A 592 -9.31 -86.95 -45.20
N SER A 593 -9.50 -85.81 -44.53
CA SER A 593 -9.31 -84.48 -45.14
C SER A 593 -8.18 -83.71 -44.46
N LEU A 594 -7.14 -83.41 -45.23
CA LEU A 594 -5.93 -82.71 -44.79
C LEU A 594 -6.14 -81.20 -44.72
N LYS A 595 -6.98 -80.61 -45.57
CA LYS A 595 -7.18 -79.15 -45.64
C LYS A 595 -7.64 -78.53 -44.30
N PRO A 596 -8.73 -78.98 -43.65
CA PRO A 596 -9.17 -78.41 -42.37
C PRO A 596 -8.16 -78.68 -41.25
N ALA A 597 -7.48 -79.83 -41.28
CA ALA A 597 -6.45 -80.18 -40.29
C ALA A 597 -5.23 -79.25 -40.38
N LEU A 598 -4.70 -79.03 -41.59
CA LEU A 598 -3.53 -78.18 -41.81
C LEU A 598 -3.80 -76.70 -41.47
N GLU A 599 -5.00 -76.19 -41.78
CA GLU A 599 -5.40 -74.82 -41.38
C GLU A 599 -5.55 -74.67 -39.87
N LEU A 600 -6.06 -75.71 -39.18
CA LEU A 600 -6.12 -75.74 -37.72
C LEU A 600 -4.71 -75.68 -37.10
N PHE A 601 -3.75 -76.43 -37.64
CA PHE A 601 -2.36 -76.39 -37.16
C PHE A 601 -1.67 -75.06 -37.43
N LYS A 602 -2.04 -74.35 -38.50
CA LYS A 602 -1.59 -72.97 -38.74
C LYS A 602 -2.12 -72.02 -37.68
N LYS A 603 -3.42 -72.08 -37.36
CA LYS A 603 -4.01 -71.29 -36.26
C LYS A 603 -3.33 -71.59 -34.93
N ALA A 604 -3.07 -72.87 -34.64
CA ALA A 604 -2.36 -73.29 -33.43
C ALA A 604 -0.93 -72.73 -33.37
N ALA A 605 -0.18 -72.79 -34.47
CA ALA A 605 1.18 -72.24 -34.55
C ALA A 605 1.21 -70.71 -34.41
N MET A 606 0.22 -70.01 -34.97
CA MET A 606 0.07 -68.56 -34.78
C MET A 606 -0.25 -68.20 -33.33
N LEU A 607 -1.15 -68.96 -32.69
CA LEU A 607 -1.46 -68.77 -31.28
C LEU A 607 -0.23 -69.04 -30.40
N GLU A 608 0.53 -70.11 -30.67
CA GLU A 608 1.77 -70.43 -29.96
C GLU A 608 2.82 -69.31 -30.10
N ALA A 609 3.05 -68.82 -31.32
CA ALA A 609 3.97 -67.70 -31.57
C ALA A 609 3.54 -66.44 -30.79
N SER A 610 2.24 -66.09 -30.85
CA SER A 610 1.71 -64.88 -30.18
C SER A 610 1.60 -65.00 -28.65
N SER A 611 1.47 -66.22 -28.12
CA SER A 611 1.32 -66.47 -26.69
C SER A 611 2.65 -66.73 -25.96
N SER A 612 3.73 -67.07 -26.69
CA SER A 612 5.04 -67.42 -26.13
C SER A 612 5.59 -66.40 -25.13
N GLU A 613 5.52 -65.10 -25.44
CA GLU A 613 5.99 -64.03 -24.56
C GLU A 613 5.14 -63.90 -23.30
N VAL A 614 3.81 -63.95 -23.46
CA VAL A 614 2.84 -63.85 -22.36
C VAL A 614 3.00 -65.03 -21.41
N LEU A 615 3.09 -66.25 -21.95
CA LEU A 615 3.31 -67.46 -21.18
C LEU A 615 4.70 -67.47 -20.52
N GLY A 616 5.72 -66.93 -21.18
CA GLY A 616 7.06 -66.74 -20.59
C GLY A 616 7.05 -65.84 -19.36
N LYS A 617 6.33 -64.71 -19.43
CA LYS A 617 6.11 -63.80 -18.28
C LYS A 617 5.25 -64.45 -17.19
N ALA A 618 4.21 -65.17 -17.58
CA ALA A 618 3.31 -65.87 -16.67
C ALA A 618 4.00 -67.02 -15.91
N LYS A 619 4.97 -67.72 -16.52
CA LYS A 619 5.77 -68.78 -15.87
C LYS A 619 6.54 -68.32 -14.63
N LEU A 620 6.87 -67.03 -14.54
CA LEU A 620 7.54 -66.45 -13.38
C LEU A 620 6.58 -66.09 -12.24
N LEU A 621 5.28 -66.03 -12.52
CA LEU A 621 4.27 -65.41 -11.65
C LEU A 621 3.10 -66.34 -11.29
N LEU A 622 2.87 -67.42 -12.03
CA LEU A 622 1.73 -68.32 -11.85
C LEU A 622 2.15 -69.72 -11.39
N SER A 623 1.26 -70.38 -10.66
CA SER A 623 1.33 -71.81 -10.39
C SER A 623 1.36 -72.64 -11.69
N LYS A 624 2.11 -73.75 -11.66
CA LYS A 624 2.27 -74.64 -12.82
C LYS A 624 0.94 -75.21 -13.31
N GLU A 625 -0.04 -75.40 -12.43
CA GLU A 625 -1.33 -76.04 -12.73
C GLU A 625 -2.14 -75.32 -13.82
N LYS A 626 -2.21 -73.99 -13.81
CA LYS A 626 -2.91 -73.24 -14.87
C LYS A 626 -2.21 -73.33 -16.22
N LEU A 627 -0.88 -73.37 -16.22
CA LEU A 627 -0.08 -73.47 -17.43
C LEU A 627 -0.09 -74.88 -18.01
N ILE A 628 -0.23 -75.92 -17.18
CA ILE A 628 -0.30 -77.32 -17.60
C ILE A 628 -1.44 -77.53 -18.62
N SER A 629 -2.62 -76.96 -18.41
CA SER A 629 -3.74 -77.11 -19.36
C SER A 629 -3.42 -76.57 -20.77
N ILE A 630 -2.65 -75.48 -20.84
CA ILE A 630 -2.19 -74.88 -22.11
C ILE A 630 -1.08 -75.74 -22.72
N GLU A 631 -0.13 -76.21 -21.92
CA GLU A 631 0.96 -77.09 -22.38
C GLU A 631 0.42 -78.44 -22.88
N GLU A 632 -0.55 -79.04 -22.18
CA GLU A 632 -1.26 -80.24 -22.62
C GLU A 632 -2.01 -80.02 -23.93
N ALA A 633 -2.69 -78.87 -24.08
CA ALA A 633 -3.34 -78.52 -25.34
C ALA A 633 -2.34 -78.38 -26.49
N GLN A 634 -1.18 -77.75 -26.24
CA GLN A 634 -0.09 -77.64 -27.22
C GLN A 634 0.47 -79.02 -27.61
N VAL A 635 0.71 -79.90 -26.63
CA VAL A 635 1.20 -81.27 -26.85
C VAL A 635 0.18 -82.08 -27.66
N ASN A 636 -1.10 -82.00 -27.31
CA ASN A 636 -2.17 -82.72 -28.02
C ASN A 636 -2.31 -82.24 -29.48
N LEU A 637 -2.30 -80.92 -29.71
CA LEU A 637 -2.35 -80.35 -31.05
C LEU A 637 -1.11 -80.71 -31.88
N ASN A 638 0.08 -80.75 -31.26
CA ASN A 638 1.31 -81.18 -31.92
C ASN A 638 1.31 -82.68 -32.24
N GLY A 639 0.82 -83.54 -31.34
CA GLY A 639 0.67 -84.97 -31.60
C GLY A 639 -0.32 -85.25 -32.75
N LEU A 640 -1.43 -84.50 -32.81
CA LEU A 640 -2.35 -84.55 -33.96
C LEU A 640 -1.68 -84.07 -35.25
N LYS A 641 -0.91 -82.98 -35.19
CA LYS A 641 -0.14 -82.48 -36.34
C LYS A 641 0.80 -83.55 -36.87
N GLU A 642 1.58 -84.20 -36.01
CA GLU A 642 2.48 -85.29 -36.42
C GLU A 642 1.72 -86.46 -37.07
N LYS A 643 0.55 -86.83 -36.55
CA LYS A 643 -0.29 -87.90 -37.12
C LYS A 643 -0.75 -87.55 -38.55
N TYR A 644 -1.26 -86.34 -38.76
CA TYR A 644 -1.70 -85.89 -40.09
C TYR A 644 -0.53 -85.67 -41.06
N VAL A 645 0.62 -85.21 -40.56
CA VAL A 645 1.87 -85.11 -41.35
C VAL A 645 2.33 -86.49 -41.83
N LYS A 646 2.33 -87.50 -40.94
CA LYS A 646 2.63 -88.89 -41.31
C LYS A 646 1.64 -89.42 -42.36
N LEU A 647 0.36 -89.11 -42.23
CA LEU A 647 -0.68 -89.60 -43.14
C LEU A 647 -0.38 -89.30 -44.62
N TYR A 648 0.15 -88.10 -44.92
CA TYR A 648 0.57 -87.77 -46.29
C TYR A 648 2.06 -87.98 -46.57
N THR A 649 2.91 -88.16 -45.57
CA THR A 649 4.33 -88.52 -45.80
C THR A 649 4.46 -89.99 -46.15
N ASP A 650 3.70 -90.86 -45.46
CA ASP A 650 3.67 -92.31 -45.69
C ASP A 650 2.79 -92.67 -46.90
N ASN A 651 1.78 -91.86 -47.20
CA ASN A 651 0.93 -92.01 -48.37
C ASN A 651 0.72 -90.66 -49.09
N PRO A 652 1.69 -90.21 -49.91
CA PRO A 652 1.62 -88.94 -50.65
C PRO A 652 0.40 -88.81 -51.54
N LEU A 653 -0.21 -89.94 -51.95
CA LEU A 653 -1.38 -89.97 -52.81
C LEU A 653 -2.60 -89.31 -52.16
N VAL A 654 -2.75 -89.32 -50.83
CA VAL A 654 -3.87 -88.66 -50.13
C VAL A 654 -3.80 -87.14 -50.34
N LEU A 655 -2.63 -86.55 -50.10
CA LEU A 655 -2.39 -85.12 -50.31
C LEU A 655 -2.51 -84.73 -51.78
N LEU A 656 -1.94 -85.53 -52.68
CA LEU A 656 -2.04 -85.29 -54.12
C LEU A 656 -3.50 -85.35 -54.60
N ASN A 657 -4.30 -86.31 -54.13
CA ASN A 657 -5.70 -86.42 -54.51
C ASN A 657 -6.52 -85.23 -54.02
N GLU A 658 -6.34 -84.80 -52.77
CA GLU A 658 -7.10 -83.66 -52.23
C GLU A 658 -6.72 -82.35 -52.94
N VAL A 659 -5.43 -82.13 -53.24
CA VAL A 659 -4.97 -80.99 -54.03
C VAL A 659 -5.51 -81.03 -55.46
N ASP A 660 -5.46 -82.19 -56.13
CA ASP A 660 -6.01 -82.41 -57.49
C ASP A 660 -7.52 -82.12 -57.53
N VAL A 661 -8.29 -82.58 -56.54
CA VAL A 661 -9.73 -82.29 -56.43
C VAL A 661 -9.98 -80.80 -56.27
N ASN A 662 -9.27 -80.11 -55.38
CA ASN A 662 -9.45 -78.67 -55.18
C ASN A 662 -9.11 -77.87 -56.46
N PHE A 663 -8.04 -78.21 -57.17
CA PHE A 663 -7.71 -77.55 -58.43
C PHE A 663 -8.70 -77.88 -59.56
N LYS A 664 -9.23 -79.11 -59.63
CA LYS A 664 -10.27 -79.48 -60.61
C LYS A 664 -11.54 -78.65 -60.44
N LEU A 665 -12.01 -78.49 -59.20
CA LEU A 665 -13.19 -77.66 -58.91
C LEU A 665 -13.01 -76.21 -59.39
N LEU A 666 -11.82 -75.62 -59.17
CA LEU A 666 -11.53 -74.27 -59.64
C LEU A 666 -11.47 -74.19 -61.18
N VAL A 667 -10.91 -75.19 -61.85
CA VAL A 667 -10.88 -75.26 -63.33
C VAL A 667 -12.29 -75.44 -63.92
N GLU A 668 -13.15 -76.23 -63.28
CA GLU A 668 -14.55 -76.37 -63.69
C GLU A 668 -15.31 -75.06 -63.53
N ARG A 669 -15.08 -74.34 -62.43
CA ARG A 669 -15.65 -73.02 -62.20
C ARG A 669 -15.13 -71.98 -63.21
N LEU A 670 -13.85 -72.04 -63.59
CA LEU A 670 -13.30 -71.22 -64.67
C LEU A 670 -14.05 -71.45 -65.99
N LYS A 671 -14.20 -72.72 -66.41
CA LYS A 671 -14.93 -73.08 -67.64
C LYS A 671 -16.39 -72.59 -67.62
N LEU A 672 -17.02 -72.58 -66.45
CA LEU A 672 -18.37 -72.02 -66.31
C LEU A 672 -18.36 -70.53 -66.63
N LEU A 673 -17.44 -69.77 -66.03
CA LEU A 673 -17.34 -68.31 -66.16
C LEU A 673 -16.85 -67.84 -67.54
N GLU A 674 -16.22 -68.71 -68.34
CA GLU A 674 -15.83 -68.43 -69.72
C GLU A 674 -16.99 -68.44 -70.73
N LYS A 675 -18.18 -68.92 -70.35
CA LYS A 675 -19.35 -68.93 -71.25
C LYS A 675 -19.79 -67.50 -71.59
N PRO A 676 -20.24 -67.22 -72.84
CA PRO A 676 -20.61 -65.86 -73.27
C PRO A 676 -21.64 -65.16 -72.38
N GLN A 677 -22.58 -65.92 -71.81
CA GLN A 677 -23.62 -65.43 -70.91
C GLN A 677 -23.10 -64.89 -69.56
N TYR A 678 -21.87 -65.23 -69.17
CA TYR A 678 -21.26 -64.78 -67.91
C TYR A 678 -20.16 -63.73 -68.11
N ARG A 679 -20.09 -63.14 -69.31
CA ARG A 679 -19.08 -62.16 -69.71
C ARG A 679 -18.96 -60.98 -68.72
N TYR A 680 -20.05 -60.57 -68.08
CA TYR A 680 -20.13 -59.38 -67.21
C TYR A 680 -20.16 -59.68 -65.69
N HIS A 681 -20.02 -60.94 -65.25
CA HIS A 681 -20.06 -61.31 -63.83
C HIS A 681 -18.70 -61.17 -63.13
N GLU A 682 -18.27 -59.93 -62.90
CA GLU A 682 -16.91 -59.64 -62.42
C GLU A 682 -16.68 -60.08 -60.97
N LYS A 683 -17.71 -60.06 -60.12
CA LYS A 683 -17.61 -60.58 -58.74
C LYS A 683 -17.25 -62.05 -58.69
N SER A 684 -17.91 -62.89 -59.49
CA SER A 684 -17.63 -64.32 -59.50
C SER A 684 -16.24 -64.64 -60.07
N LYS A 685 -15.76 -63.83 -61.03
CA LYS A 685 -14.38 -63.94 -61.53
C LYS A 685 -13.35 -63.53 -60.49
N GLN A 686 -13.60 -62.44 -59.74
CA GLN A 686 -12.75 -62.03 -58.63
C GLN A 686 -12.78 -63.02 -57.47
N GLN A 687 -13.94 -63.61 -57.19
CA GLN A 687 -14.10 -64.64 -56.17
C GLN A 687 -13.31 -65.88 -56.57
N LEU A 688 -13.41 -66.33 -57.83
CA LEU A 688 -12.58 -67.42 -58.35
C LEU A 688 -11.08 -67.08 -58.25
N TYR A 689 -10.67 -65.85 -58.58
CA TYR A 689 -9.28 -65.41 -58.38
C TYR A 689 -8.84 -65.52 -56.91
N ARG A 690 -9.66 -65.04 -55.97
CA ARG A 690 -9.38 -65.13 -54.53
C ARG A 690 -9.30 -66.58 -54.06
N GLU A 691 -10.16 -67.45 -54.56
CA GLU A 691 -10.15 -68.88 -54.24
C GLU A 691 -8.91 -69.59 -54.79
N ILE A 692 -8.47 -69.26 -56.01
CA ILE A 692 -7.20 -69.74 -56.57
C ILE A 692 -6.03 -69.31 -55.69
N VAL A 693 -5.96 -68.01 -55.36
CA VAL A 693 -4.90 -67.48 -54.50
C VAL A 693 -4.96 -68.07 -53.09
N ALA A 694 -6.16 -68.28 -52.53
CA ALA A 694 -6.35 -68.87 -51.21
C ALA A 694 -5.90 -70.34 -51.19
N LEU A 695 -6.20 -71.11 -52.25
CA LEU A 695 -5.70 -72.48 -52.38
C LEU A 695 -4.17 -72.48 -52.50
N GLU A 696 -3.57 -71.63 -53.32
CA GLU A 696 -2.11 -71.55 -53.48
C GLU A 696 -1.39 -71.03 -52.23
N LYS A 697 -2.08 -70.29 -51.35
CA LYS A 697 -1.55 -69.85 -50.05
C LYS A 697 -1.92 -70.80 -48.90
N SER A 698 -2.70 -71.83 -49.16
CA SER A 698 -3.11 -72.80 -48.15
C SER A 698 -1.94 -73.66 -47.69
N GLU A 699 -2.03 -74.17 -46.48
CA GLU A 699 -1.05 -75.15 -46.00
C GLU A 699 -1.11 -76.46 -46.77
N LEU A 700 -2.28 -76.82 -47.34
CA LEU A 700 -2.45 -77.98 -48.22
C LEU A 700 -1.54 -77.87 -49.46
N PHE A 701 -1.53 -76.72 -50.12
CA PHE A 701 -0.67 -76.49 -51.28
C PHE A 701 0.81 -76.40 -50.88
N SER A 702 1.11 -75.74 -49.76
CA SER A 702 2.47 -75.66 -49.23
C SER A 702 3.04 -77.04 -48.88
N ALA A 703 2.22 -77.94 -48.32
CA ALA A 703 2.59 -79.31 -48.04
C ALA A 703 2.90 -80.08 -49.33
N TRP A 704 2.09 -79.90 -50.39
CA TRP A 704 2.39 -80.48 -51.71
C TRP A 704 3.70 -79.97 -52.29
N GLN A 705 3.98 -78.67 -52.20
CA GLN A 705 5.24 -78.08 -52.69
C GLN A 705 6.49 -78.63 -51.97
N ARG A 706 6.36 -79.04 -50.70
CA ARG A 706 7.45 -79.59 -49.89
C ARG A 706 7.67 -81.09 -50.09
N LEU A 707 6.78 -81.80 -50.79
CA LEU A 707 6.99 -83.21 -51.10
C LEU A 707 8.25 -83.39 -51.96
N ASP A 708 9.12 -84.31 -51.56
CA ASP A 708 10.29 -84.67 -52.36
C ASP A 708 9.84 -85.49 -53.58
N LYS A 709 9.79 -84.83 -54.73
CA LYS A 709 9.34 -85.42 -55.98
C LYS A 709 10.20 -86.59 -56.46
N SER A 710 11.45 -86.71 -55.97
CA SER A 710 12.34 -87.83 -56.30
C SER A 710 11.92 -89.15 -55.66
N THR A 711 11.11 -89.09 -54.60
CA THR A 711 10.65 -90.24 -53.81
C THR A 711 9.27 -90.76 -54.22
N LEU A 712 8.59 -90.09 -55.16
CA LEU A 712 7.25 -90.42 -55.61
C LEU A 712 7.26 -91.59 -56.61
N GLY A 713 6.34 -92.55 -56.42
CA GLY A 713 6.07 -93.61 -57.38
C GLY A 713 5.40 -93.12 -58.66
N ALA A 714 5.22 -94.01 -59.63
CA ALA A 714 4.69 -93.63 -60.96
C ALA A 714 3.28 -93.00 -60.89
N ILE A 715 2.41 -93.52 -60.01
CA ILE A 715 1.03 -93.05 -59.85
C ILE A 715 1.01 -91.66 -59.20
N GLU A 716 1.84 -91.45 -58.17
CA GLU A 716 1.98 -90.17 -57.49
C GLU A 716 2.59 -89.10 -58.42
N GLN A 717 3.56 -89.48 -59.26
CA GLN A 717 4.13 -88.59 -60.26
C GLN A 717 3.08 -88.16 -61.31
N GLU A 718 2.27 -89.09 -61.80
CA GLU A 718 1.17 -88.78 -62.73
C GLU A 718 0.18 -87.79 -62.10
N LYS A 719 -0.22 -88.02 -60.84
CA LYS A 719 -1.09 -87.10 -60.11
C LYS A 719 -0.45 -85.73 -59.88
N SER A 720 0.83 -85.67 -59.53
CA SER A 720 1.53 -84.40 -59.39
C SER A 720 1.63 -83.65 -60.72
N GLN A 721 1.79 -84.34 -61.85
CA GLN A 721 1.76 -83.72 -63.19
C GLN A 721 0.35 -83.22 -63.55
N SER A 722 -0.70 -83.96 -63.19
CA SER A 722 -2.10 -83.51 -63.32
C SER A 722 -2.32 -82.19 -62.59
N ILE A 723 -1.88 -82.10 -61.33
CA ILE A 723 -1.97 -80.86 -60.52
C ILE A 723 -1.23 -79.70 -61.20
N GLN A 724 0.00 -79.92 -61.69
CA GLN A 724 0.76 -78.89 -62.40
C GLN A 724 0.06 -78.41 -63.68
N LYS A 725 -0.58 -79.32 -64.42
CA LYS A 725 -1.37 -78.98 -65.60
C LYS A 725 -2.60 -78.16 -65.24
N LEU A 726 -3.34 -78.55 -64.20
CA LEU A 726 -4.50 -77.82 -63.70
C LEU A 726 -4.11 -76.43 -63.20
N GLN A 727 -2.99 -76.32 -62.47
CA GLN A 727 -2.42 -75.04 -62.07
C GLN A 727 -2.07 -74.19 -63.29
N GLY A 728 -1.47 -74.78 -64.33
CA GLY A 728 -1.18 -74.10 -65.60
C GLY A 728 -2.41 -73.55 -66.31
N ASN A 729 -3.53 -74.29 -66.30
CA ASN A 729 -4.81 -73.82 -66.85
C ASN A 729 -5.35 -72.59 -66.11
N LEU A 730 -5.18 -72.56 -64.78
CA LEU A 730 -5.60 -71.43 -63.95
C LEU A 730 -4.62 -70.26 -63.99
N ALA A 731 -3.36 -70.50 -64.35
CA ALA A 731 -2.31 -69.47 -64.34
C ALA A 731 -2.63 -68.31 -65.29
N PHE A 732 -3.19 -68.59 -66.48
CA PHE A 732 -3.60 -67.54 -67.42
C PHE A 732 -4.75 -66.70 -66.87
N PHE A 733 -5.75 -67.33 -66.26
CA PHE A 733 -6.85 -66.62 -65.60
C PHE A 733 -6.35 -65.78 -64.43
N LYS A 734 -5.46 -66.35 -63.60
CA LYS A 734 -4.85 -65.66 -62.48
C LYS A 734 -4.06 -64.43 -62.93
N THR A 735 -3.24 -64.51 -63.99
CA THR A 735 -2.48 -63.37 -64.50
C THR A 735 -3.34 -62.33 -65.21
N LEU A 736 -4.46 -62.74 -65.81
CA LEU A 736 -5.44 -61.82 -66.41
C LEU A 736 -6.21 -61.01 -65.35
N HIS A 737 -6.52 -61.63 -64.21
CA HIS A 737 -7.30 -61.06 -63.12
C HIS A 737 -6.46 -60.68 -61.88
N GLU A 738 -5.13 -60.72 -62.00
CA GLU A 738 -4.21 -60.27 -60.96
C GLU A 738 -4.33 -58.74 -60.80
N PRO A 739 -4.52 -58.20 -59.57
CA PRO A 739 -4.79 -56.78 -59.33
C PRO A 739 -3.73 -55.78 -59.83
N GLN A 740 -2.61 -56.24 -60.41
CA GLN A 740 -1.50 -55.39 -60.91
C GLN A 740 -0.91 -55.82 -62.27
N SER A 741 -1.58 -56.69 -63.03
CA SER A 741 -1.07 -57.13 -64.34
C SER A 741 -1.18 -56.02 -65.40
N PRO A 742 -0.13 -55.73 -66.21
CA PRO A 742 -0.18 -54.76 -67.31
C PRO A 742 -1.30 -55.04 -68.33
N LEU A 743 -1.65 -56.31 -68.54
CA LEU A 743 -2.76 -56.71 -69.41
C LEU A 743 -4.13 -56.37 -68.79
N SER A 744 -4.27 -56.51 -67.46
CA SER A 744 -5.50 -56.11 -66.75
C SER A 744 -5.69 -54.58 -66.79
N ILE A 745 -4.60 -53.82 -66.71
CA ILE A 745 -4.58 -52.36 -66.80
C ILE A 745 -4.95 -51.88 -68.22
N GLY A 746 -4.50 -52.59 -69.26
CA GLY A 746 -4.80 -52.27 -70.66
C GLY A 746 -6.22 -52.65 -71.11
N LEU A 747 -6.81 -53.71 -70.57
CA LEU A 747 -8.17 -54.16 -70.93
C LEU A 747 -9.28 -53.55 -70.07
N PHE A 748 -8.99 -53.18 -68.81
CA PHE A 748 -9.99 -52.71 -67.85
C PHE A 748 -9.72 -51.32 -67.26
N GLY A 749 -8.67 -50.61 -67.74
CA GLY A 749 -8.29 -49.27 -67.28
C GLY A 749 -7.64 -49.26 -65.88
N GLN A 750 -6.86 -48.23 -65.58
CA GLN A 750 -6.10 -48.05 -64.32
C GLN A 750 -6.95 -47.91 -63.03
N GLU A 751 -8.24 -48.25 -63.04
CA GLU A 751 -9.21 -47.91 -61.99
C GLU A 751 -9.77 -49.10 -61.20
N ASN A 752 -9.05 -50.23 -61.14
CA ASN A 752 -9.56 -51.46 -60.51
C ASN A 752 -8.70 -51.94 -59.33
N ARG A 753 -8.82 -51.26 -58.18
CA ARG A 753 -8.55 -51.89 -56.87
C ARG A 753 -9.85 -52.53 -56.34
N PRO A 754 -9.82 -53.69 -55.64
CA PRO A 754 -11.01 -54.27 -55.01
C PRO A 754 -11.67 -53.37 -53.95
N ALA A 755 -10.89 -52.48 -53.31
CA ALA A 755 -11.40 -51.44 -52.41
C ALA A 755 -12.08 -50.30 -53.20
N GLU A 756 -11.46 -49.83 -54.30
CA GLU A 756 -12.01 -48.80 -55.18
C GLU A 756 -13.21 -49.28 -55.99
N GLN A 757 -13.39 -50.58 -56.27
CA GLN A 757 -14.62 -51.06 -56.92
C GLN A 757 -15.80 -51.08 -55.94
N LYS A 758 -15.61 -51.51 -54.68
CA LYS A 758 -16.62 -51.30 -53.63
C LYS A 758 -16.95 -49.82 -53.48
N GLU A 759 -15.94 -48.95 -53.59
CA GLU A 759 -16.09 -47.50 -53.56
C GLU A 759 -16.75 -46.94 -54.82
N LYS A 760 -16.47 -47.45 -56.02
CA LYS A 760 -17.01 -47.03 -57.31
C LYS A 760 -18.47 -47.48 -57.46
N PHE A 761 -18.82 -48.69 -57.07
CA PHE A 761 -20.21 -49.15 -57.02
C PHE A 761 -20.99 -48.54 -55.86
N SER A 762 -20.36 -48.26 -54.72
CA SER A 762 -20.93 -47.43 -53.67
C SER A 762 -21.16 -46.01 -54.19
N HIS A 763 -20.19 -45.42 -54.90
CA HIS A 763 -20.28 -44.08 -55.48
C HIS A 763 -21.33 -44.02 -56.58
N ILE A 764 -21.45 -45.03 -57.44
CA ILE A 764 -22.49 -45.10 -58.46
C ILE A 764 -23.87 -45.24 -57.81
N ARG A 765 -24.04 -46.07 -56.77
CA ARG A 765 -25.31 -46.18 -56.02
C ARG A 765 -25.63 -44.92 -55.21
N HIS A 766 -24.63 -44.25 -54.64
CA HIS A 766 -24.76 -42.93 -54.00
C HIS A 766 -25.09 -41.84 -55.03
N SER A 767 -24.47 -41.89 -56.20
CA SER A 767 -24.74 -40.99 -57.32
C SER A 767 -26.16 -41.17 -57.83
N LEU A 768 -26.65 -42.41 -57.98
CA LEU A 768 -28.05 -42.70 -58.28
C LEU A 768 -29.01 -42.22 -57.20
N MET A 769 -28.67 -42.46 -55.92
CA MET A 769 -29.45 -41.96 -54.79
C MET A 769 -29.61 -40.43 -54.87
N SER A 770 -28.50 -39.73 -55.07
CA SER A 770 -28.47 -38.28 -55.19
C SER A 770 -29.20 -37.79 -56.46
N LYS A 771 -28.96 -38.43 -57.61
CA LYS A 771 -29.56 -38.10 -58.91
C LYS A 771 -31.09 -38.23 -58.87
N TYR A 772 -31.61 -39.33 -58.33
CA TYR A 772 -33.05 -39.61 -58.36
C TYR A 772 -33.80 -39.13 -57.11
N PHE A 773 -33.22 -39.27 -55.91
CA PHE A 773 -33.89 -38.94 -54.64
C PHE A 773 -33.31 -37.69 -53.95
N GLY A 774 -32.08 -37.30 -54.23
CA GLY A 774 -31.38 -36.17 -53.59
C GLY A 774 -30.45 -36.59 -52.44
N ALA A 775 -29.66 -35.64 -51.94
CA ALA A 775 -28.68 -35.89 -50.88
C ALA A 775 -29.28 -35.92 -49.46
N ASP A 776 -30.40 -35.22 -49.25
CA ASP A 776 -31.03 -35.04 -47.94
C ASP A 776 -32.17 -36.05 -47.68
N ASP A 777 -32.65 -36.11 -46.43
CA ASP A 777 -33.82 -36.93 -46.06
C ASP A 777 -35.08 -36.53 -46.83
N GLN A 778 -35.13 -35.30 -47.34
CA GLN A 778 -36.19 -34.80 -48.20
C GLN A 778 -35.94 -35.15 -49.68
N LEU A 779 -36.98 -35.58 -50.39
CA LEU A 779 -36.92 -35.87 -51.83
C LEU A 779 -36.56 -34.59 -52.62
N SER A 780 -35.32 -34.50 -53.13
CA SER A 780 -34.80 -33.31 -53.84
C SER A 780 -34.18 -33.58 -55.22
N GLY A 781 -33.92 -34.85 -55.57
CA GLY A 781 -33.43 -35.27 -56.90
C GLY A 781 -34.50 -35.22 -58.01
N PHE A 782 -34.37 -36.04 -59.07
CA PHE A 782 -35.37 -36.09 -60.17
C PHE A 782 -36.80 -36.33 -59.66
N PHE A 783 -36.99 -37.23 -58.69
CA PHE A 783 -38.32 -37.48 -58.11
C PHE A 783 -38.83 -36.30 -57.26
N GLY A 784 -37.94 -35.60 -56.56
CA GLY A 784 -38.29 -34.37 -55.83
C GLY A 784 -38.67 -33.23 -56.77
N SER A 785 -37.94 -33.09 -57.87
CA SER A 785 -38.20 -32.11 -58.94
C SER A 785 -39.54 -32.40 -59.62
N TYR A 786 -39.83 -33.67 -59.92
CA TYR A 786 -41.13 -34.13 -60.39
C TYR A 786 -42.26 -33.74 -59.42
N LEU A 787 -42.12 -34.00 -58.11
CA LEU A 787 -43.13 -33.62 -57.12
C LEU A 787 -43.34 -32.11 -57.05
N LYS A 788 -42.28 -31.31 -57.15
CA LYS A 788 -42.36 -29.83 -57.16
C LYS A 788 -43.05 -29.31 -58.41
N GLU A 789 -42.72 -29.83 -59.59
CA GLU A 789 -43.36 -29.44 -60.85
C GLU A 789 -44.85 -29.81 -60.83
N ARG A 790 -45.17 -31.03 -60.39
CA ARG A 790 -46.56 -31.47 -60.23
C ARG A 790 -47.33 -30.60 -59.23
N ALA A 791 -46.74 -30.32 -58.06
CA ALA A 791 -47.37 -29.47 -57.06
C ALA A 791 -47.65 -28.07 -57.62
N LYS A 792 -46.77 -27.51 -58.47
CA LYS A 792 -47.04 -26.24 -59.16
C LYS A 792 -48.16 -26.34 -60.19
N GLU A 793 -48.22 -27.43 -60.95
CA GLU A 793 -49.19 -27.61 -62.02
C GLU A 793 -50.60 -27.94 -61.49
N PHE A 794 -50.69 -28.64 -60.35
CA PHE A 794 -51.94 -29.13 -59.77
C PHE A 794 -52.26 -28.54 -58.38
N TRP A 795 -51.60 -27.43 -57.99
CA TRP A 795 -51.72 -26.84 -56.64
C TRP A 795 -53.17 -26.61 -56.19
N PHE A 796 -54.04 -26.15 -57.10
CA PHE A 796 -55.43 -25.87 -56.79
C PHE A 796 -56.25 -27.14 -56.50
N GLN A 797 -55.99 -28.23 -57.24
CA GLN A 797 -56.66 -29.51 -57.02
C GLN A 797 -56.14 -30.22 -55.76
N ASP A 798 -54.83 -30.13 -55.51
CA ASP A 798 -54.23 -30.65 -54.28
C ASP A 798 -54.75 -29.90 -53.05
N LEU A 799 -54.98 -28.59 -53.16
CA LEU A 799 -55.61 -27.79 -52.11
C LEU A 799 -57.05 -28.25 -51.81
N ILE A 800 -57.90 -28.42 -52.83
CA ILE A 800 -59.27 -28.96 -52.65
C ILE A 800 -59.24 -30.38 -52.05
N SER A 801 -58.34 -31.25 -52.53
CA SER A 801 -58.23 -32.61 -52.00
C SER A 801 -57.73 -32.65 -50.56
N SER A 802 -56.89 -31.69 -50.14
CA SER A 802 -56.40 -31.56 -48.77
C SER A 802 -57.51 -31.12 -47.80
N TYR A 803 -58.42 -30.25 -48.23
CA TYR A 803 -59.61 -29.88 -47.44
C TYR A 803 -60.59 -31.05 -47.30
N ILE A 804 -60.79 -31.84 -48.36
CA ILE A 804 -61.60 -33.07 -48.30
C ILE A 804 -60.96 -34.10 -47.37
N ALA A 805 -59.63 -34.27 -47.42
CA ALA A 805 -58.91 -35.16 -46.51
C ALA A 805 -58.97 -34.71 -45.04
N LEU A 806 -59.05 -33.40 -44.78
CA LEU A 806 -59.21 -32.85 -43.43
C LEU A 806 -60.61 -33.13 -42.86
N GLY A 807 -61.65 -33.07 -43.71
CA GLY A 807 -63.03 -33.41 -43.33
C GLY A 807 -63.30 -34.91 -43.19
N LEU A 808 -62.54 -35.76 -43.89
CA LEU A 808 -62.67 -37.22 -43.87
C LEU A 808 -61.55 -37.93 -43.10
N LYS A 809 -60.92 -37.24 -42.13
CA LYS A 809 -59.77 -37.75 -41.37
C LYS A 809 -60.07 -39.07 -40.62
N CYS A 810 -61.34 -39.40 -40.39
CA CYS A 810 -61.77 -40.68 -39.80
C CYS A 810 -61.69 -41.89 -40.75
N PHE A 811 -61.48 -41.70 -42.07
CA PHE A 811 -61.47 -42.78 -43.07
C PHE A 811 -60.09 -43.05 -43.71
N HIS A 812 -58.99 -42.55 -43.15
CA HIS A 812 -57.63 -42.74 -43.68
C HIS A 812 -57.46 -42.34 -45.16
N TRP A 813 -58.25 -41.39 -45.66
CA TRP A 813 -58.17 -40.93 -47.04
C TRP A 813 -56.88 -40.16 -47.29
N LYS A 814 -56.04 -40.62 -48.23
CA LYS A 814 -54.80 -39.95 -48.65
C LYS A 814 -55.00 -39.23 -49.97
N THR A 815 -54.49 -38.00 -50.07
CA THR A 815 -54.51 -37.25 -51.34
C THR A 815 -53.61 -37.92 -52.38
N ASP A 816 -53.91 -37.72 -53.67
CA ASP A 816 -53.13 -38.28 -54.79
C ASP A 816 -51.66 -37.77 -54.78
N ALA A 817 -51.43 -36.56 -54.26
CA ALA A 817 -50.09 -36.04 -53.98
C ALA A 817 -49.39 -36.77 -52.83
N GLN A 818 -50.08 -36.99 -51.70
CA GLN A 818 -49.55 -37.77 -50.58
C GLN A 818 -49.26 -39.22 -51.00
N GLN A 819 -50.11 -39.85 -51.79
CA GLN A 819 -49.89 -41.22 -52.29
C GLN A 819 -48.64 -41.32 -53.17
N ARG A 820 -48.36 -40.31 -54.01
CA ARG A 820 -47.12 -40.28 -54.81
C ARG A 820 -45.89 -39.97 -53.98
N GLN A 821 -46.00 -39.07 -53.01
CA GLN A 821 -44.90 -38.76 -52.10
C GLN A 821 -44.55 -39.98 -51.24
N GLU A 822 -45.57 -40.66 -50.69
CA GLU A 822 -45.39 -41.90 -49.92
C GLU A 822 -44.83 -43.01 -50.80
N TYR A 823 -45.33 -43.18 -52.02
CA TYR A 823 -44.76 -44.12 -52.97
C TYR A 823 -43.28 -43.84 -53.25
N LEU A 824 -42.91 -42.59 -53.51
CA LEU A 824 -41.51 -42.21 -53.79
C LEU A 824 -40.62 -42.34 -52.56
N GLN A 825 -41.17 -42.16 -51.35
CA GLN A 825 -40.46 -42.46 -50.10
C GLN A 825 -40.29 -43.97 -49.92
N ASN A 826 -41.32 -44.79 -50.17
CA ASN A 826 -41.21 -46.25 -50.14
C ASN A 826 -40.20 -46.74 -51.18
N LEU A 827 -40.18 -46.13 -52.37
CA LEU A 827 -39.18 -46.41 -53.39
C LEU A 827 -37.77 -45.99 -52.96
N LYS A 828 -37.63 -44.85 -52.29
CA LYS A 828 -36.36 -44.40 -51.67
C LYS A 828 -35.89 -45.41 -50.62
N THR A 829 -36.79 -45.90 -49.76
CA THR A 829 -36.50 -46.92 -48.76
C THR A 829 -36.13 -48.26 -49.40
N ALA A 830 -36.88 -48.72 -50.41
CA ALA A 830 -36.55 -49.93 -51.15
C ALA A 830 -35.17 -49.83 -51.83
N PHE A 831 -34.85 -48.64 -52.38
CA PHE A 831 -33.54 -48.39 -52.97
C PHE A 831 -32.44 -48.30 -51.92
N GLN A 832 -32.70 -47.73 -50.74
CA GLN A 832 -31.77 -47.74 -49.60
C GLN A 832 -31.50 -49.17 -49.11
N ASN A 833 -32.54 -50.01 -49.04
CA ASN A 833 -32.40 -51.42 -48.69
C ASN A 833 -31.55 -52.14 -49.75
N TYR A 834 -31.80 -51.93 -51.04
CA TYR A 834 -30.96 -52.42 -52.13
C TYR A 834 -29.51 -51.89 -52.10
N LYS A 835 -29.33 -50.62 -51.75
CA LYS A 835 -28.02 -49.97 -51.61
C LYS A 835 -27.23 -50.61 -50.47
N ASN A 836 -27.89 -50.92 -49.36
CA ASN A 836 -27.29 -51.56 -48.19
C ASN A 836 -27.08 -53.07 -48.42
N ASP A 837 -28.01 -53.71 -49.13
CA ASP A 837 -28.01 -55.14 -49.43
C ASP A 837 -28.63 -55.42 -50.82
N SER A 838 -27.81 -55.89 -51.75
CA SER A 838 -28.20 -56.20 -53.12
C SER A 838 -29.25 -57.31 -53.26
N SER A 839 -29.50 -58.12 -52.21
CA SER A 839 -30.55 -59.14 -52.20
C SER A 839 -31.96 -58.56 -52.39
N HIS A 840 -32.15 -57.27 -52.08
CA HIS A 840 -33.43 -56.57 -52.19
C HIS A 840 -33.74 -56.06 -53.60
N TYR A 841 -32.99 -56.50 -54.61
CA TYR A 841 -33.18 -56.05 -55.99
C TYR A 841 -34.58 -56.35 -56.52
N GLU A 842 -35.07 -57.58 -56.34
CA GLU A 842 -36.42 -57.95 -56.80
C GLU A 842 -37.50 -57.12 -56.08
N GLN A 843 -37.36 -56.91 -54.77
CA GLN A 843 -38.28 -56.06 -53.99
C GLN A 843 -38.25 -54.60 -54.47
N LEU A 844 -37.07 -54.09 -54.83
CA LEU A 844 -36.95 -52.77 -55.44
C LEU A 844 -37.65 -52.72 -56.79
N LEU A 845 -37.49 -53.72 -57.65
CA LEU A 845 -38.18 -53.79 -58.95
C LEU A 845 -39.70 -53.86 -58.78
N GLU A 846 -40.19 -54.62 -57.80
CA GLU A 846 -41.61 -54.67 -57.46
C GLU A 846 -42.14 -53.29 -57.09
N VAL A 847 -41.43 -52.56 -56.22
CA VAL A 847 -41.80 -51.19 -55.84
C VAL A 847 -41.68 -50.23 -57.03
N VAL A 848 -40.69 -50.38 -57.92
CA VAL A 848 -40.63 -49.58 -59.16
C VAL A 848 -41.85 -49.86 -60.03
N ASP A 849 -42.24 -51.13 -60.19
CA ASP A 849 -43.35 -51.55 -61.04
C ASP A 849 -44.72 -51.15 -60.46
N GLU A 850 -44.87 -51.05 -59.13
CA GLU A 850 -46.06 -50.48 -58.49
C GLU A 850 -46.34 -49.05 -58.97
N GLY A 851 -45.31 -48.31 -59.37
CA GLY A 851 -45.42 -46.95 -59.87
C GLY A 851 -46.32 -46.84 -61.11
N LYS A 852 -46.56 -47.94 -61.84
CA LYS A 852 -47.48 -48.02 -62.98
C LYS A 852 -48.91 -47.56 -62.64
N LYS A 853 -49.32 -47.65 -61.37
CA LYS A 853 -50.63 -47.17 -60.90
C LYS A 853 -50.80 -45.65 -61.08
N PHE A 854 -49.70 -44.90 -61.13
CA PHE A 854 -49.72 -43.46 -61.36
C PHE A 854 -49.65 -43.17 -62.87
N MET A 855 -50.77 -43.39 -63.56
CA MET A 855 -50.89 -42.97 -64.96
C MET A 855 -50.89 -41.45 -65.10
N PRO A 856 -50.24 -40.89 -66.14
CA PRO A 856 -50.32 -39.46 -66.43
C PRO A 856 -51.77 -39.08 -66.74
N ARG A 857 -52.33 -38.11 -65.99
CA ARG A 857 -53.65 -37.55 -66.29
C ARG A 857 -53.52 -36.65 -67.53
N GLY A 858 -54.51 -36.72 -68.43
CA GLY A 858 -54.39 -36.38 -69.85
C GLY A 858 -53.86 -34.99 -70.23
N ARG A 859 -53.26 -34.96 -71.44
CA ARG A 859 -52.73 -33.83 -72.23
C ARG A 859 -51.94 -32.78 -71.43
N ILE A 860 -50.87 -33.23 -70.78
CA ILE A 860 -49.71 -32.35 -70.58
C ILE A 860 -49.23 -31.97 -71.99
N ARG A 861 -49.48 -30.72 -72.42
CA ARG A 861 -48.83 -30.13 -73.60
C ARG A 861 -47.37 -29.85 -73.19
N GLY A 862 -46.57 -30.91 -73.11
CA GLY A 862 -45.21 -30.88 -72.61
C GLY A 862 -44.66 -32.30 -72.56
N SER A 863 -43.38 -32.44 -72.89
CA SER A 863 -42.66 -33.66 -73.22
C SER A 863 -42.85 -34.83 -72.22
N HIS A 864 -42.89 -36.05 -72.77
CA HIS A 864 -43.10 -37.32 -72.02
C HIS A 864 -42.01 -37.58 -70.96
N ASP A 865 -40.87 -36.90 -71.11
CA ASP A 865 -39.71 -36.91 -70.21
C ASP A 865 -39.98 -36.34 -68.81
N LYS A 866 -41.08 -35.60 -68.61
CA LYS A 866 -41.49 -35.05 -67.29
C LYS A 866 -42.42 -35.96 -66.49
N THR A 867 -42.79 -37.12 -67.04
CA THR A 867 -43.71 -38.04 -66.37
C THR A 867 -42.99 -38.91 -65.34
N LEU A 868 -43.70 -39.29 -64.26
CA LEU A 868 -43.15 -40.22 -63.26
C LEU A 868 -42.72 -41.56 -63.89
N GLN A 869 -43.49 -42.07 -64.86
CA GLN A 869 -43.16 -43.31 -65.58
C GLN A 869 -41.84 -43.23 -66.33
N PHE A 870 -41.55 -42.08 -66.94
CA PHE A 870 -40.28 -41.89 -67.64
C PHE A 870 -39.09 -41.96 -66.66
N HIS A 871 -39.18 -41.23 -65.55
CA HIS A 871 -38.14 -41.27 -64.51
C HIS A 871 -38.01 -42.66 -63.86
N LEU A 872 -39.13 -43.37 -63.64
CA LEU A 872 -39.10 -44.74 -63.11
C LEU A 872 -38.46 -45.74 -64.07
N ASN A 873 -38.73 -45.65 -65.37
CA ASN A 873 -38.12 -46.55 -66.36
C ASN A 873 -36.62 -46.28 -66.52
N ALA A 874 -36.22 -45.01 -66.57
CA ALA A 874 -34.81 -44.63 -66.61
C ALA A 874 -34.06 -45.13 -65.36
N PHE A 875 -34.69 -44.97 -64.18
CA PHE A 875 -34.18 -45.50 -62.93
C PHE A 875 -34.08 -47.04 -62.94
N LYS A 876 -35.12 -47.74 -63.43
CA LYS A 876 -35.17 -49.20 -63.54
C LYS A 876 -34.02 -49.75 -64.39
N GLU A 877 -33.80 -49.17 -65.56
CA GLU A 877 -32.73 -49.60 -66.46
C GLU A 877 -31.33 -49.34 -65.88
N GLU A 878 -31.10 -48.16 -65.30
CA GLU A 878 -29.80 -47.85 -64.68
C GLU A 878 -29.48 -48.81 -63.52
N ILE A 879 -30.46 -49.14 -62.67
CA ILE A 879 -30.27 -50.11 -61.58
C ILE A 879 -30.05 -51.52 -62.13
N ARG A 880 -30.80 -51.92 -63.16
CA ARG A 880 -30.68 -53.24 -63.77
C ARG A 880 -29.26 -53.48 -64.29
N THR A 881 -28.72 -52.53 -65.04
CA THR A 881 -27.33 -52.61 -65.53
C THR A 881 -26.33 -52.74 -64.37
N ILE A 882 -26.47 -51.94 -63.32
CA ILE A 882 -25.57 -51.99 -62.16
C ILE A 882 -25.71 -53.30 -61.37
N HIS A 883 -26.93 -53.84 -61.26
CA HIS A 883 -27.17 -55.08 -60.56
C HIS A 883 -26.56 -56.26 -61.31
N GLU A 884 -26.81 -56.36 -62.61
CA GLU A 884 -26.30 -57.41 -63.49
C GLU A 884 -24.75 -57.44 -63.51
N GLU A 885 -24.09 -56.28 -63.52
CA GLU A 885 -22.63 -56.15 -63.40
C GLU A 885 -22.07 -56.60 -62.03
N ASN A 886 -22.94 -56.70 -61.01
CA ASN A 886 -22.57 -56.84 -59.60
C ASN A 886 -23.17 -58.11 -58.95
N THR A 887 -23.79 -59.01 -59.71
CA THR A 887 -24.36 -60.28 -59.23
C THR A 887 -23.46 -61.47 -59.49
N ASP A 888 -23.45 -62.42 -58.55
CA ASP A 888 -22.74 -63.68 -58.73
C ASP A 888 -23.46 -64.61 -59.71
N VAL A 889 -22.70 -65.41 -60.45
CA VAL A 889 -23.25 -66.56 -61.17
C VAL A 889 -23.60 -67.60 -60.11
N TYR A 890 -24.89 -67.85 -59.90
CA TYR A 890 -25.36 -69.02 -59.17
C TYR A 890 -24.65 -70.26 -59.72
N THR A 891 -23.83 -70.92 -58.89
CA THR A 891 -23.05 -72.08 -59.31
C THR A 891 -23.99 -73.23 -59.63
N ALA A 892 -23.58 -74.08 -60.59
CA ALA A 892 -24.37 -75.23 -61.05
C ALA A 892 -24.77 -76.21 -59.92
N GLU A 893 -24.12 -76.15 -58.75
CA GLU A 893 -24.48 -76.93 -57.57
C GLU A 893 -25.87 -76.56 -57.03
N GLU A 894 -26.25 -75.28 -57.03
CA GLU A 894 -27.61 -74.88 -56.63
C GLU A 894 -28.65 -75.14 -57.73
N ILE A 895 -28.24 -75.18 -59.01
CA ILE A 895 -29.12 -75.62 -60.11
C ILE A 895 -29.33 -77.15 -60.07
N SER A 896 -28.37 -77.92 -59.54
CA SER A 896 -28.56 -79.36 -59.26
C SER A 896 -29.29 -79.64 -57.94
N ALA A 897 -29.28 -78.72 -56.97
CA ALA A 897 -30.03 -78.85 -55.72
C ALA A 897 -31.51 -78.45 -55.87
N VAL A 898 -31.89 -77.82 -56.99
CA VAL A 898 -33.27 -77.41 -57.32
C VAL A 898 -33.82 -78.18 -58.54
N LYS A 899 -33.25 -79.34 -58.88
CA LYS A 899 -33.88 -80.33 -59.77
C LYS A 899 -33.82 -81.75 -59.24
#